data_AF-W7Y9H3-F1
#
_entry.id   AF-W7Y9H3-F1
#
_cell.length_a   1.000
_cell.length_b   1.000
_cell.length_c   1.000
_cell.angle_alpha   90.00
_cell.angle_beta   90.00
_cell.angle_gamma   90.00
#
_symmetry.space_group_name_H-M   'P 1'
#
loop_
_entity.id
_entity.type
_entity.pdbx_description
1 polymer ?
#
loop_
_entity_poly.entity_id
_entity_poly.type
_entity_poly.pdbx_seq_one_letter_code
_entity_poly.pdbx_strand_id
1 'polypeptide(L)'
;MNGTDVIVLSTANNYAEVNAAYGLSESSGNIHGVYVGGNQAFSIYGKLQVDKGYLSSRRSGGFITWSESSGEFIINGGHVDARQIRSSTADALSSFSQTGGLLTLRGRLSLEENPSTPAEISGAALSGSSYTSDISNSYGTFSMFLPASVFAMSGGEIEILDVSGSNGYAFDVASAAKNINVTGGTIRFKPQGSSNEVFKIRSTAPFYNMVIENEGSGSPSVQLVAYSSGGTDIEGDRIVLNDLSLSSGSFNANGYDVTVGGDFSLADGTSYTTGDNSTIFNGTEEQKLTVEWSSALSLHKWVVNKSASRLLLDGSQTIIDVADSLIIYDGELNDNSKTIQVAGNIYNAGVHSGDGLLLMSGSSITGNGSGQFQNLQLDRNGEISLDANIIVNGTLTFAKDYVLNIETNNISFAADASIVGSSSSRYIKTAGNAGDGGVTFSYSAITEKTFPLGVDAYTPATIGFTSAPSTYGDITVVPVNYEHPTTTSDDEALDYFWRISSTGFTGVNGKVSHEFHYDQSDVAANESAYLPARYDAASYAWNKGTTADVVETNTINDWFLPSMSADYIDGDYTAGLNSAFGTPKKYYSRQSGYWYQSSTWSTSSHTGGAASSIPGSGDIVIIGNGHTVSLLRWDTSADRSPQYCASLQIETGAVLDATYNPSSDFGMVISHPSGNGKFRVSVNDNSQSIFEFPNGDFSDFNANLGTTELYTNNATAGTTYWLPDGVEEYGNLMLSPLGGSNIIFPNQDVTILGDLTADGQSSESWYCPTWNSNYPNGFANRTRQAKTITIKGDFNLVGGALIYYGNNSLAQDFVIEGDLVVAEDAGITVYSNANNQSIAIGGDLINNSRSSGGGANAYRGCDFEDIPLTFFGDTNAKITQSDGVSYTTYTNVESITVNKGSSQATSLTMDIAGTVSYESTEWLSLVNGTFIYNRDADVTVNTNNSFTIWNCGFNH
;
A
#
# COMPACT_ATOMS: atom_id res chain seq x y z
N MET A 1 -39.56 31.48 4.70
CA MET A 1 -40.69 31.47 5.66
C MET A 1 -40.07 31.61 7.05
N ASN A 2 -40.44 32.62 7.84
CA ASN A 2 -39.66 33.02 9.02
C ASN A 2 -40.35 32.81 10.39
N GLY A 3 -41.65 32.48 10.44
CA GLY A 3 -42.40 32.36 11.69
C GLY A 3 -42.55 30.90 12.15
N THR A 4 -42.45 30.63 13.46
CA THR A 4 -42.55 29.27 14.03
C THR A 4 -43.96 28.68 13.92
N ASP A 5 -44.99 29.50 14.03
CA ASP A 5 -46.40 29.06 13.99
C ASP A 5 -47.03 29.22 12.59
N VAL A 6 -46.21 29.49 11.57
CA VAL A 6 -46.68 29.70 10.20
C VAL A 6 -46.87 28.34 9.52
N ILE A 7 -48.10 28.09 9.06
CA ILE A 7 -48.45 26.94 8.22
C ILE A 7 -48.74 27.44 6.80
N VAL A 8 -48.02 26.89 5.82
CA VAL A 8 -48.25 27.15 4.39
C VAL A 8 -48.55 25.83 3.70
N LEU A 9 -49.70 25.77 3.05
CA LEU A 9 -50.09 24.63 2.21
C LEU A 9 -50.14 25.11 0.76
N SER A 10 -49.43 24.45 -0.16
CA SER A 10 -49.52 24.79 -1.58
C SER A 10 -50.84 24.33 -2.20
N THR A 11 -51.42 23.26 -1.65
CA THR A 11 -52.72 22.70 -2.04
C THR A 11 -53.44 22.19 -0.79
N ALA A 12 -54.73 21.84 -0.93
CA ALA A 12 -55.49 21.13 0.10
C ALA A 12 -56.01 19.81 -0.50
N ASN A 13 -55.90 18.73 0.26
CA ASN A 13 -56.47 17.42 -0.04
C ASN A 13 -57.99 17.42 0.13
N ASN A 14 -58.46 18.14 1.15
CA ASN A 14 -59.84 18.14 1.57
C ASN A 14 -60.24 19.51 2.13
N TYR A 15 -61.52 19.88 1.97
CA TYR A 15 -62.08 21.10 2.52
C TYR A 15 -61.95 21.20 4.05
N ALA A 16 -61.85 20.06 4.76
CA ALA A 16 -61.61 20.01 6.19
C ALA A 16 -60.31 20.74 6.59
N GLU A 17 -59.28 20.72 5.75
CA GLU A 17 -58.03 21.45 6.00
C GLU A 17 -58.22 22.97 5.95
N VAL A 18 -59.05 23.44 5.02
CA VAL A 18 -59.41 24.87 4.93
C VAL A 18 -60.30 25.27 6.09
N ASN A 19 -61.24 24.40 6.49
CA ASN A 19 -62.05 24.60 7.69
C ASN A 19 -61.19 24.73 8.94
N ALA A 20 -60.27 23.79 9.15
CA ALA A 20 -59.37 23.80 10.29
C ALA A 20 -58.42 25.02 10.28
N ALA A 21 -57.93 25.46 9.11
CA ALA A 21 -57.02 26.59 9.00
C ALA A 21 -57.69 27.94 9.33
N TYR A 22 -58.97 28.11 8.98
CA TYR A 22 -59.69 29.39 9.09
C TYR A 22 -60.84 29.40 10.10
N GLY A 23 -61.06 28.30 10.82
CA GLY A 23 -62.17 28.17 11.79
C GLY A 23 -63.54 28.13 11.14
N LEU A 24 -63.65 27.51 9.95
CA LEU A 24 -64.90 27.39 9.19
C LEU A 24 -65.60 26.07 9.54
N SER A 25 -66.89 25.97 9.22
CA SER A 25 -67.72 24.80 9.54
C SER A 25 -68.52 24.29 8.34
N GLU A 26 -67.99 24.47 7.13
CA GLU A 26 -68.69 24.08 5.91
C GLU A 26 -68.64 22.57 5.68
N SER A 27 -69.66 22.01 5.04
CA SER A 27 -69.76 20.57 4.74
C SER A 27 -69.32 20.20 3.32
N SER A 28 -68.76 21.15 2.54
CA SER A 28 -68.33 20.93 1.16
C SER A 28 -67.25 21.92 0.72
N GLY A 29 -66.26 21.44 -0.04
CA GLY A 29 -65.16 22.26 -0.58
C GLY A 29 -65.57 23.26 -1.67
N ASN A 30 -66.67 23.01 -2.38
CA ASN A 30 -67.13 23.88 -3.47
C ASN A 30 -67.40 25.31 -3.02
N ILE A 31 -67.80 25.50 -1.75
CA ILE A 31 -68.15 26.80 -1.17
C ILE A 31 -66.91 27.73 -1.11
N HIS A 32 -65.72 27.16 -0.98
CA HIS A 32 -64.45 27.89 -0.90
C HIS A 32 -63.51 27.60 -2.07
N GLY A 33 -64.03 27.02 -3.16
CA GLY A 33 -63.24 26.70 -4.35
C GLY A 33 -62.20 25.58 -4.13
N VAL A 34 -62.40 24.72 -3.13
CA VAL A 34 -61.58 23.54 -2.88
C VAL A 34 -62.17 22.38 -3.68
N TYR A 35 -61.52 22.02 -4.77
CA TYR A 35 -61.92 20.91 -5.64
C TYR A 35 -60.95 19.74 -5.50
N VAL A 36 -61.49 18.52 -5.48
CA VAL A 36 -60.70 17.28 -5.46
C VAL A 36 -60.48 16.83 -6.91
N GLY A 37 -59.23 16.88 -7.38
CA GLY A 37 -58.80 16.37 -8.69
C GLY A 37 -57.94 17.36 -9.51
N GLY A 38 -57.35 16.85 -10.59
CA GLY A 38 -56.42 17.57 -11.47
C GLY A 38 -54.97 17.52 -10.99
N ASN A 39 -54.02 17.59 -11.92
CA ASN A 39 -52.59 17.54 -11.58
C ASN A 39 -52.14 18.89 -11.04
N GLN A 40 -51.71 18.93 -9.79
CA GLN A 40 -51.21 20.14 -9.12
C GLN A 40 -49.79 19.91 -8.61
N ALA A 41 -48.98 20.96 -8.55
CA ALA A 41 -47.64 20.97 -7.96
C ALA A 41 -47.23 22.40 -7.60
N PHE A 42 -46.22 22.57 -6.76
CA PHE A 42 -45.62 23.88 -6.48
C PHE A 42 -44.38 24.09 -7.37
N SER A 43 -44.48 25.03 -8.31
CA SER A 43 -43.37 25.35 -9.23
C SER A 43 -42.40 26.36 -8.62
N ILE A 44 -41.11 26.03 -8.66
CA ILE A 44 -40.01 26.89 -8.19
C ILE A 44 -39.27 27.45 -9.41
N TYR A 45 -39.56 28.71 -9.74
CA TYR A 45 -38.88 29.48 -10.82
C TYR A 45 -37.82 30.47 -10.29
N GLY A 46 -37.51 30.40 -8.99
CA GLY A 46 -36.60 31.32 -8.32
C GLY A 46 -36.27 30.76 -6.94
N LYS A 47 -36.20 31.60 -5.91
CA LYS A 47 -35.87 31.15 -4.55
C LYS A 47 -37.10 30.82 -3.70
N LEU A 48 -37.21 29.58 -3.26
CA LEU A 48 -38.07 29.15 -2.16
C LEU A 48 -37.18 28.92 -0.93
N GLN A 49 -37.45 29.64 0.17
CA GLN A 49 -36.66 29.54 1.39
C GLN A 49 -37.57 29.28 2.59
N VAL A 50 -37.22 28.30 3.43
CA VAL A 50 -37.91 27.93 4.67
C VAL A 50 -36.92 28.01 5.83
N ASP A 51 -37.16 28.92 6.76
CA ASP A 51 -36.31 29.14 7.92
C ASP A 51 -36.97 28.62 9.19
N LYS A 52 -38.31 28.70 9.29
CA LYS A 52 -39.17 28.19 10.37
C LYS A 52 -40.58 27.87 9.86
N GLY A 53 -41.37 27.18 10.67
CA GLY A 53 -42.78 26.88 10.40
C GLY A 53 -42.99 25.54 9.71
N TYR A 54 -44.19 25.34 9.15
CA TYR A 54 -44.58 24.14 8.41
C TYR A 54 -44.97 24.49 6.97
N LEU A 55 -44.29 23.91 5.99
CA LEU A 55 -44.60 24.03 4.56
C LEU A 55 -44.99 22.66 4.03
N SER A 56 -46.14 22.55 3.37
CA SER A 56 -46.58 21.26 2.84
C SER A 56 -47.13 21.35 1.42
N SER A 57 -46.66 20.43 0.57
CA SER A 57 -47.23 20.24 -0.77
C SER A 57 -48.50 19.39 -0.76
N ARG A 58 -48.88 18.82 0.39
CA ARG A 58 -50.05 17.95 0.57
C ARG A 58 -50.05 16.83 -0.48
N ARG A 59 -51.18 16.51 -1.11
CA ARG A 59 -51.30 15.43 -2.09
C ARG A 59 -50.85 15.81 -3.50
N SER A 60 -50.37 17.03 -3.72
CA SER A 60 -49.85 17.45 -5.03
C SER A 60 -48.62 16.65 -5.48
N GLY A 61 -48.16 16.87 -6.71
CA GLY A 61 -46.94 16.31 -7.28
C GLY A 61 -45.64 16.80 -6.62
N GLY A 62 -45.74 17.61 -5.56
CA GLY A 62 -44.61 18.05 -4.77
C GLY A 62 -44.04 19.40 -5.16
N PHE A 63 -42.74 19.58 -4.91
CA PHE A 63 -41.98 20.76 -5.32
C PHE A 63 -41.24 20.48 -6.62
N ILE A 64 -41.46 21.32 -7.63
CA ILE A 64 -40.98 21.09 -8.98
C ILE A 64 -40.17 22.29 -9.50
N THR A 65 -38.93 22.04 -9.92
CA THR A 65 -38.09 22.98 -10.67
C THR A 65 -38.28 22.80 -12.17
N TRP A 66 -38.07 23.85 -12.96
CA TRP A 66 -38.38 23.86 -14.39
C TRP A 66 -37.25 24.43 -15.25
N SER A 67 -37.27 24.18 -16.56
CA SER A 67 -36.23 24.66 -17.48
C SER A 67 -36.40 26.11 -17.91
N GLU A 68 -37.58 26.71 -17.71
CA GLU A 68 -37.79 28.12 -18.00
C GLU A 68 -36.97 29.03 -17.06
N SER A 69 -36.65 28.57 -15.85
CA SER A 69 -35.75 29.27 -14.93
C SER A 69 -35.22 28.33 -13.84
N SER A 70 -33.94 28.48 -13.49
CA SER A 70 -33.30 27.69 -12.44
C SER A 70 -33.92 27.99 -11.07
N GLY A 71 -34.51 26.95 -10.45
CA GLY A 71 -35.10 27.06 -9.12
C GLY A 71 -34.09 26.76 -8.01
N GLU A 72 -34.18 27.51 -6.91
CA GLU A 72 -33.39 27.36 -5.70
C GLU A 72 -34.31 27.04 -4.51
N PHE A 73 -34.07 25.93 -3.84
CA PHE A 73 -34.81 25.52 -2.64
C PHE A 73 -33.88 25.46 -1.43
N ILE A 74 -34.11 26.34 -0.46
CA ILE A 74 -33.32 26.45 0.77
C ILE A 74 -34.16 26.08 1.99
N ILE A 75 -33.66 25.18 2.83
CA ILE A 75 -34.24 24.80 4.12
C ILE A 75 -33.20 25.08 5.21
N ASN A 76 -33.41 26.14 5.98
CA ASN A 76 -32.58 26.47 7.15
C ASN A 76 -33.18 25.96 8.47
N GLY A 77 -34.47 25.62 8.47
CA GLY A 77 -35.22 25.18 9.65
C GLY A 77 -36.69 24.89 9.32
N GLY A 78 -37.50 24.63 10.34
CA GLY A 78 -38.91 24.25 10.17
C GLY A 78 -39.10 22.81 9.68
N HIS A 79 -40.33 22.50 9.23
CA HIS A 79 -40.71 21.20 8.67
C HIS A 79 -41.32 21.41 7.28
N VAL A 80 -40.70 20.80 6.27
CA VAL A 80 -41.22 20.71 4.91
C VAL A 80 -41.76 19.31 4.67
N ASP A 81 -43.04 19.17 4.34
CA ASP A 81 -43.67 17.91 3.96
C ASP A 81 -44.02 17.91 2.46
N ALA A 82 -43.58 16.89 1.74
CA ALA A 82 -43.94 16.73 0.33
C ALA A 82 -44.08 15.26 -0.05
N ARG A 83 -44.74 15.01 -1.18
CA ARG A 83 -44.72 13.67 -1.80
C ARG A 83 -43.48 13.43 -2.66
N GLN A 84 -42.98 14.46 -3.33
CA GLN A 84 -41.79 14.37 -4.19
C GLN A 84 -41.09 15.73 -4.31
N ILE A 85 -39.79 15.73 -4.54
CA ILE A 85 -39.03 16.87 -5.08
C ILE A 85 -38.37 16.41 -6.36
N ARG A 86 -38.56 17.15 -7.46
CA ARG A 86 -37.96 16.79 -8.76
C ARG A 86 -37.89 17.96 -9.73
N SER A 87 -37.10 17.79 -10.77
CA SER A 87 -37.17 18.61 -11.98
C SER A 87 -38.32 18.16 -12.92
N SER A 88 -38.89 19.10 -13.67
CA SER A 88 -40.01 18.85 -14.59
C SER A 88 -39.59 18.25 -15.93
N THR A 89 -38.47 18.74 -16.49
CA THR A 89 -37.92 18.38 -17.80
C THR A 89 -36.46 17.99 -17.69
N ALA A 90 -35.95 17.31 -18.72
CA ALA A 90 -34.59 16.77 -18.76
C ALA A 90 -33.47 17.82 -18.65
N ASP A 91 -33.78 19.11 -18.83
CA ASP A 91 -32.88 20.26 -18.85
C ASP A 91 -33.13 21.25 -17.70
N ALA A 92 -34.05 20.96 -16.78
CA ALA A 92 -34.40 21.84 -15.67
C ALA A 92 -33.35 21.82 -14.56
N LEU A 93 -32.47 22.84 -14.54
CA LEU A 93 -31.47 23.03 -13.49
C LEU A 93 -32.11 23.34 -12.13
N SER A 94 -31.54 22.76 -11.07
CA SER A 94 -32.02 22.93 -9.70
C SER A 94 -30.87 23.15 -8.71
N SER A 95 -31.14 23.93 -7.67
CA SER A 95 -30.26 24.06 -6.50
C SER A 95 -31.04 23.73 -5.24
N PHE A 96 -30.47 22.86 -4.39
CA PHE A 96 -31.00 22.50 -3.09
C PHE A 96 -29.95 22.77 -2.02
N SER A 97 -30.34 23.44 -0.94
CA SER A 97 -29.50 23.67 0.22
C SER A 97 -30.27 23.40 1.51
N GLN A 98 -29.72 22.56 2.38
CA GLN A 98 -30.25 22.34 3.72
C GLN A 98 -29.19 22.57 4.80
N THR A 99 -29.49 23.46 5.75
CA THR A 99 -28.62 23.78 6.89
C THR A 99 -29.26 23.40 8.23
N GLY A 100 -30.56 23.08 8.23
CA GLY A 100 -31.33 22.68 9.41
C GLY A 100 -32.74 22.20 9.03
N GLY A 101 -33.60 21.98 10.03
CA GLY A 101 -35.00 21.59 9.81
C GLY A 101 -35.18 20.14 9.33
N LEU A 102 -36.44 19.77 9.09
CA LEU A 102 -36.87 18.44 8.64
C LEU A 102 -37.53 18.55 7.26
N LEU A 103 -37.08 17.73 6.32
CA LEU A 103 -37.73 17.51 5.03
C LEU A 103 -38.29 16.08 4.99
N THR A 104 -39.60 15.96 5.02
CA THR A 104 -40.31 14.67 4.95
C THR A 104 -40.82 14.41 3.54
N LEU A 105 -40.40 13.30 2.96
CA LEU A 105 -40.75 12.87 1.61
C LEU A 105 -41.56 11.58 1.63
N ARG A 106 -42.86 11.71 1.36
CA ARG A 106 -43.84 10.65 1.53
C ARG A 106 -43.98 9.69 0.36
N GLY A 107 -43.44 10.01 -0.81
CA GLY A 107 -43.63 9.20 -2.02
C GLY A 107 -45.11 8.95 -2.32
N ARG A 108 -45.51 7.69 -2.42
CA ARG A 108 -46.92 7.34 -2.68
C ARG A 108 -47.79 7.51 -1.44
N LEU A 109 -47.26 7.64 -0.24
CA LEU A 109 -48.07 7.67 0.98
C LEU A 109 -48.89 8.95 1.12
N SER A 110 -50.13 8.80 1.55
CA SER A 110 -51.06 9.89 1.82
C SER A 110 -51.13 10.22 3.32
N LEU A 111 -51.63 11.42 3.62
CA LEU A 111 -51.91 11.87 4.98
C LEU A 111 -53.40 11.70 5.27
N GLU A 112 -53.75 11.58 6.55
CA GLU A 112 -55.13 11.70 7.00
C GLU A 112 -55.73 13.06 6.62
N GLU A 113 -56.92 13.07 6.02
CA GLU A 113 -57.49 14.24 5.33
C GLU A 113 -58.61 14.96 6.12
N ASN A 114 -58.74 14.73 7.42
CA ASN A 114 -59.85 15.28 8.24
C ASN A 114 -59.41 16.05 9.50
N PRO A 115 -58.52 17.06 9.40
CA PRO A 115 -58.15 17.87 10.57
C PRO A 115 -59.30 18.78 11.00
N SER A 116 -59.34 19.09 12.29
CA SER A 116 -60.27 20.02 12.95
C SER A 116 -59.58 21.26 13.51
N THR A 117 -58.25 21.23 13.67
CA THR A 117 -57.45 22.35 14.18
C THR A 117 -56.21 22.61 13.33
N PRO A 118 -55.63 23.82 13.35
CA PRO A 118 -54.35 24.09 12.69
C PRO A 118 -53.21 23.19 13.16
N ALA A 119 -53.21 22.76 14.43
CA ALA A 119 -52.19 21.83 14.94
C ALA A 119 -52.28 20.46 14.26
N GLU A 120 -53.49 19.96 14.02
CA GLU A 120 -53.73 18.69 13.31
C GLU A 120 -53.36 18.78 11.82
N ILE A 121 -53.35 19.97 11.22
CA ILE A 121 -52.88 20.19 9.85
C ILE A 121 -51.38 19.89 9.73
N SER A 122 -50.57 20.44 10.63
CA SER A 122 -49.11 20.25 10.65
C SER A 122 -48.66 18.92 11.29
N GLY A 123 -49.55 18.27 12.06
CA GLY A 123 -49.30 16.99 12.72
C GLY A 123 -50.09 15.82 12.13
N ALA A 124 -50.49 15.89 10.86
CA ALA A 124 -51.27 14.85 10.22
C ALA A 124 -50.48 13.53 10.14
N ALA A 125 -51.10 12.42 10.55
CA ALA A 125 -50.51 11.08 10.44
C ALA A 125 -50.63 10.53 9.00
N LEU A 126 -49.81 9.52 8.68
CA LEU A 126 -49.96 8.74 7.45
C LEU A 126 -51.29 7.97 7.49
N SER A 127 -52.04 8.00 6.39
CA SER A 127 -53.34 7.33 6.28
C SER A 127 -53.26 5.83 6.03
N GLY A 128 -52.05 5.29 5.85
CA GLY A 128 -51.83 3.90 5.43
C GLY A 128 -52.25 3.61 3.98
N SER A 129 -52.65 4.63 3.21
CA SER A 129 -53.04 4.49 1.81
C SER A 129 -52.01 5.09 0.85
N SER A 130 -51.80 4.41 -0.28
CA SER A 130 -50.95 4.89 -1.37
C SER A 130 -51.75 5.62 -2.43
N TYR A 131 -51.18 6.70 -2.96
CA TYR A 131 -51.65 7.47 -4.09
C TYR A 131 -50.48 7.65 -5.05
N THR A 132 -50.67 7.36 -6.34
CA THR A 132 -49.58 7.38 -7.34
C THR A 132 -49.76 8.48 -8.39
N SER A 133 -50.92 9.13 -8.45
CA SER A 133 -51.13 10.25 -9.35
C SER A 133 -50.29 11.46 -8.92
N ASP A 134 -49.99 12.32 -9.88
CA ASP A 134 -49.26 13.61 -9.78
C ASP A 134 -47.75 13.52 -9.51
N ILE A 135 -47.26 12.41 -8.97
CA ILE A 135 -45.83 12.11 -8.83
C ILE A 135 -45.29 11.36 -10.06
N SER A 136 -43.99 11.42 -10.28
CA SER A 136 -43.32 10.76 -11.40
C SER A 136 -42.53 9.53 -10.94
N ASN A 137 -42.79 8.38 -11.58
CA ASN A 137 -42.05 7.13 -11.38
C ASN A 137 -40.66 7.12 -12.07
N SER A 138 -40.36 8.11 -12.92
CA SER A 138 -39.06 8.19 -13.59
C SER A 138 -37.95 8.75 -12.70
N TYR A 139 -38.33 9.33 -11.55
CA TYR A 139 -37.44 10.04 -10.64
C TYR A 139 -37.65 9.54 -9.22
N GLY A 140 -36.61 9.63 -8.40
CA GLY A 140 -36.67 9.38 -6.97
C GLY A 140 -37.68 10.28 -6.27
N THR A 141 -38.05 9.90 -5.05
CA THR A 141 -38.86 10.74 -4.17
C THR A 141 -38.15 12.05 -3.87
N PHE A 142 -36.83 12.01 -3.71
CA PHE A 142 -35.95 13.16 -3.91
C PHE A 142 -35.22 12.99 -5.25
N SER A 143 -35.18 14.04 -6.07
CA SER A 143 -34.49 13.97 -7.35
C SER A 143 -33.85 15.29 -7.78
N MET A 144 -32.53 15.22 -8.00
CA MET A 144 -31.69 16.22 -8.65
C MET A 144 -30.86 15.52 -9.73
N PHE A 145 -31.49 15.22 -10.86
CA PHE A 145 -30.99 14.23 -11.80
C PHE A 145 -30.04 14.79 -12.88
N LEU A 146 -29.65 16.07 -12.77
CA LEU A 146 -28.75 16.73 -13.73
C LEU A 146 -27.37 16.99 -13.12
N PRO A 147 -26.26 16.64 -13.81
CA PRO A 147 -24.90 16.96 -13.35
C PRO A 147 -24.63 18.43 -13.05
N ALA A 148 -25.32 19.34 -13.75
CA ALA A 148 -25.21 20.78 -13.53
C ALA A 148 -26.06 21.31 -12.34
N SER A 149 -26.86 20.46 -11.68
CA SER A 149 -27.61 20.84 -10.47
C SER A 149 -26.70 20.91 -9.25
N VAL A 150 -27.05 21.74 -8.26
CA VAL A 150 -26.25 21.97 -7.04
C VAL A 150 -26.92 21.34 -5.83
N PHE A 151 -26.24 20.40 -5.16
CA PHE A 151 -26.71 19.76 -3.93
C PHE A 151 -25.82 20.17 -2.76
N ALA A 152 -26.41 20.81 -1.74
CA ALA A 152 -25.70 21.19 -0.52
C ALA A 152 -26.45 20.77 0.74
N MET A 153 -25.74 20.14 1.69
CA MET A 153 -26.29 19.77 3.00
C MET A 153 -25.23 19.96 4.08
N SER A 154 -25.52 20.83 5.05
CA SER A 154 -24.62 21.12 6.20
C SER A 154 -25.27 20.84 7.56
N GLY A 155 -26.55 20.44 7.56
CA GLY A 155 -27.33 20.14 8.75
C GLY A 155 -28.76 19.75 8.39
N GLY A 156 -29.59 19.54 9.41
CA GLY A 156 -30.98 19.11 9.23
C GLY A 156 -31.14 17.63 8.86
N GLU A 157 -32.38 17.23 8.56
CA GLU A 157 -32.74 15.86 8.26
C GLU A 157 -33.65 15.77 7.03
N ILE A 158 -33.41 14.76 6.18
CA ILE A 158 -34.29 14.35 5.07
C ILE A 158 -34.81 12.95 5.38
N GLU A 159 -36.12 12.79 5.53
CA GLU A 159 -36.77 11.49 5.70
C GLU A 159 -37.44 11.05 4.40
N ILE A 160 -37.16 9.83 3.94
CA ILE A 160 -37.79 9.23 2.75
C ILE A 160 -38.60 8.01 3.18
N LEU A 161 -39.92 8.18 3.21
CA LEU A 161 -40.86 7.18 3.73
C LEU A 161 -41.28 6.16 2.66
N ASP A 162 -41.34 6.59 1.40
CA ASP A 162 -41.76 5.77 0.28
C ASP A 162 -41.13 6.19 -1.05
N VAL A 163 -41.13 5.29 -2.01
CA VAL A 163 -40.72 5.53 -3.40
C VAL A 163 -41.82 6.25 -4.18
N SER A 164 -41.48 6.84 -5.34
CA SER A 164 -42.44 7.57 -6.18
C SER A 164 -43.28 6.68 -7.11
N GLY A 165 -42.92 5.40 -7.27
CA GLY A 165 -43.60 4.46 -8.17
C GLY A 165 -42.95 3.07 -8.20
N SER A 166 -43.23 2.29 -9.25
CA SER A 166 -42.81 0.88 -9.37
C SER A 166 -41.33 0.65 -9.64
N ASN A 167 -40.56 1.67 -10.03
CA ASN A 167 -39.13 1.51 -10.32
C ASN A 167 -38.27 1.39 -9.06
N GLY A 168 -38.82 1.79 -7.91
CA GLY A 168 -38.15 1.75 -6.61
C GLY A 168 -37.22 2.93 -6.33
N TYR A 169 -37.19 3.96 -7.18
CA TYR A 169 -36.30 5.11 -6.97
C TYR A 169 -36.74 5.92 -5.74
N ALA A 170 -35.84 6.02 -4.77
CA ALA A 170 -36.06 6.75 -3.52
C ALA A 170 -35.29 8.08 -3.52
N PHE A 171 -34.02 8.04 -3.89
CA PHE A 171 -33.13 9.19 -3.85
C PHE A 171 -32.24 9.24 -5.10
N ASP A 172 -32.36 10.33 -5.86
CA ASP A 172 -31.52 10.61 -7.01
C ASP A 172 -30.76 11.92 -6.83
N VAL A 173 -29.43 11.88 -6.91
CA VAL A 173 -28.59 13.08 -7.05
C VAL A 173 -27.53 12.75 -8.06
N ALA A 174 -27.52 13.47 -9.18
CA ALA A 174 -26.55 13.26 -10.26
C ALA A 174 -25.56 14.43 -10.41
N SER A 175 -25.61 15.40 -9.50
CA SER A 175 -24.73 16.57 -9.46
C SER A 175 -23.27 16.16 -9.65
N ALA A 176 -22.54 16.86 -10.53
CA ALA A 176 -21.10 16.65 -10.64
C ALA A 176 -20.41 16.98 -9.31
N ALA A 177 -19.27 16.36 -9.01
CA ALA A 177 -18.54 16.54 -7.74
C ALA A 177 -18.37 18.02 -7.35
N LYS A 178 -18.04 18.89 -8.31
CA LYS A 178 -17.90 20.34 -8.12
C LYS A 178 -19.17 21.09 -7.69
N ASN A 179 -20.33 20.48 -7.89
CA ASN A 179 -21.65 21.04 -7.54
C ASN A 179 -22.22 20.40 -6.27
N ILE A 180 -21.42 19.64 -5.54
CA ILE A 180 -21.80 18.96 -4.30
C ILE A 180 -21.05 19.60 -3.13
N ASN A 181 -21.77 19.93 -2.05
CA ASN A 181 -21.18 20.38 -0.80
C ASN A 181 -21.90 19.77 0.41
N VAL A 182 -21.36 18.68 0.95
CA VAL A 182 -21.93 17.97 2.10
C VAL A 182 -20.96 18.05 3.28
N THR A 183 -21.38 18.71 4.35
CA THR A 183 -20.58 18.94 5.57
C THR A 183 -21.30 18.57 6.86
N GLY A 184 -22.58 18.19 6.77
CA GLY A 184 -23.43 17.87 7.90
C GLY A 184 -24.80 17.35 7.49
N GLY A 185 -25.61 16.93 8.46
CA GLY A 185 -27.01 16.51 8.26
C GLY A 185 -27.24 15.01 8.14
N THR A 186 -28.50 14.59 8.12
CA THR A 186 -28.90 13.17 8.11
C THR A 186 -29.87 12.88 6.98
N ILE A 187 -29.59 11.83 6.19
CA ILE A 187 -30.57 11.24 5.27
C ILE A 187 -31.05 9.92 5.87
N ARG A 188 -32.35 9.86 6.18
CA ARG A 188 -32.99 8.71 6.80
C ARG A 188 -33.95 8.06 5.82
N PHE A 189 -33.67 6.80 5.50
CA PHE A 189 -34.57 5.96 4.72
C PHE A 189 -35.49 5.24 5.69
N LYS A 190 -36.78 5.57 5.63
CA LYS A 190 -37.84 5.00 6.47
C LYS A 190 -38.89 4.22 5.68
N PRO A 191 -38.53 3.16 4.95
CA PRO A 191 -39.49 2.41 4.15
C PRO A 191 -40.74 2.00 4.96
N GLN A 192 -41.92 2.38 4.47
CA GLN A 192 -43.22 1.95 5.00
C GLN A 192 -43.85 0.81 4.17
N GLY A 193 -43.09 0.30 3.19
CA GLY A 193 -43.56 -0.55 2.10
C GLY A 193 -43.96 -1.98 2.46
N SER A 194 -44.65 -2.64 1.52
CA SER A 194 -44.96 -4.08 1.56
C SER A 194 -43.74 -4.95 1.25
N SER A 195 -43.86 -6.27 1.40
CA SER A 195 -42.75 -7.19 1.16
C SER A 195 -42.15 -7.10 -0.25
N ASN A 196 -40.81 -7.19 -0.32
CA ASN A 196 -39.99 -7.12 -1.54
C ASN A 196 -39.89 -5.75 -2.22
N GLU A 197 -40.33 -4.67 -1.57
CA GLU A 197 -40.05 -3.34 -2.07
C GLU A 197 -38.56 -2.97 -1.89
N VAL A 198 -37.98 -2.33 -2.89
CA VAL A 198 -36.57 -1.96 -2.94
C VAL A 198 -36.45 -0.46 -3.15
N PHE A 199 -35.82 0.22 -2.19
CA PHE A 199 -35.52 1.65 -2.21
C PHE A 199 -34.15 1.84 -2.85
N LYS A 200 -34.14 2.21 -4.12
CA LYS A 200 -32.93 2.43 -4.89
C LYS A 200 -32.39 3.83 -4.62
N ILE A 201 -31.12 3.88 -4.25
CA ILE A 201 -30.33 5.09 -4.12
C ILE A 201 -29.44 5.21 -5.34
N ARG A 202 -29.54 6.34 -6.04
CA ARG A 202 -28.69 6.70 -7.19
C ARG A 202 -28.13 8.09 -6.97
N SER A 203 -27.04 8.16 -6.21
CA SER A 203 -26.39 9.43 -5.87
C SER A 203 -25.06 9.55 -6.60
N THR A 204 -24.52 10.75 -6.72
CA THR A 204 -23.10 11.12 -6.91
C THR A 204 -22.60 11.88 -5.67
N ALA A 205 -23.51 12.45 -4.88
CA ALA A 205 -23.20 13.07 -3.61
C ALA A 205 -22.95 12.04 -2.49
N PRO A 206 -22.04 12.35 -1.55
CA PRO A 206 -21.89 11.58 -0.33
C PRO A 206 -23.03 11.88 0.63
N PHE A 207 -23.20 11.03 1.63
CA PHE A 207 -24.10 11.27 2.76
C PHE A 207 -23.27 11.71 3.96
N TYR A 208 -23.70 12.71 4.74
CA TYR A 208 -23.00 12.99 5.99
C TYR A 208 -23.33 11.89 7.01
N ASN A 209 -24.57 11.83 7.49
CA ASN A 209 -25.11 10.64 8.16
C ASN A 209 -26.12 9.93 7.26
N MET A 210 -26.10 8.59 7.28
CA MET A 210 -27.09 7.76 6.61
C MET A 210 -27.73 6.81 7.63
N VAL A 211 -29.06 6.83 7.71
CA VAL A 211 -29.81 5.95 8.62
C VAL A 211 -30.84 5.14 7.84
N ILE A 212 -30.90 3.84 8.13
CA ILE A 212 -31.94 2.94 7.65
C ILE A 212 -32.77 2.51 8.87
N GLU A 213 -34.06 2.83 8.78
CA GLU A 213 -35.05 2.59 9.83
C GLU A 213 -36.35 2.14 9.16
N ASN A 214 -36.38 0.87 8.76
CA ASN A 214 -37.57 0.24 8.22
C ASN A 214 -38.69 0.15 9.27
N GLU A 215 -39.81 0.82 9.01
CA GLU A 215 -41.02 0.78 9.84
C GLU A 215 -42.15 -0.03 9.16
N GLY A 216 -41.92 -0.49 7.92
CA GLY A 216 -42.86 -1.31 7.15
C GLY A 216 -42.85 -2.78 7.61
N SER A 217 -44.02 -3.43 7.57
CA SER A 217 -44.16 -4.84 7.96
C SER A 217 -43.61 -5.85 6.94
N GLY A 218 -43.13 -5.38 5.77
CA GLY A 218 -42.70 -6.22 4.65
C GLY A 218 -41.21 -6.53 4.58
N SER A 219 -40.39 -5.98 5.47
CA SER A 219 -38.92 -6.02 5.36
C SER A 219 -38.36 -5.49 4.02
N PRO A 220 -38.78 -4.31 3.52
CA PRO A 220 -38.14 -3.68 2.36
C PRO A 220 -36.62 -3.48 2.54
N SER A 221 -35.92 -3.40 1.41
CA SER A 221 -34.46 -3.19 1.34
C SER A 221 -34.10 -1.82 0.76
N VAL A 222 -33.03 -1.22 1.27
CA VAL A 222 -32.40 -0.05 0.68
C VAL A 222 -31.21 -0.52 -0.14
N GLN A 223 -31.15 -0.21 -1.43
CA GLN A 223 -30.17 -0.75 -2.36
C GLN A 223 -29.43 0.37 -3.09
N LEU A 224 -28.10 0.25 -3.19
CA LEU A 224 -27.29 1.10 -4.06
C LEU A 224 -27.42 0.66 -5.52
N VAL A 225 -27.58 1.63 -6.42
CA VAL A 225 -27.66 1.38 -7.88
C VAL A 225 -26.91 2.47 -8.62
N ALA A 226 -26.23 2.13 -9.71
CA ALA A 226 -25.62 3.11 -10.59
C ALA A 226 -26.63 4.17 -11.07
N TYR A 227 -26.12 5.38 -11.27
CA TYR A 227 -26.85 6.42 -11.95
C TYR A 227 -26.52 6.38 -13.45
N SER A 228 -27.39 5.82 -14.28
CA SER A 228 -27.21 5.80 -15.74
C SER A 228 -27.85 7.04 -16.38
N SER A 229 -27.04 7.95 -16.94
CA SER A 229 -27.53 8.99 -17.84
C SER A 229 -26.93 8.83 -19.23
N GLY A 230 -27.77 8.72 -20.27
CA GLY A 230 -27.28 8.68 -21.65
C GLY A 230 -26.55 7.39 -22.06
N GLY A 231 -26.65 6.31 -21.27
CA GLY A 231 -26.02 5.01 -21.58
C GLY A 231 -24.64 4.81 -20.98
N THR A 232 -24.12 5.78 -20.21
CA THR A 232 -22.93 5.62 -19.38
C THR A 232 -23.37 5.51 -17.93
N ASP A 233 -22.96 4.44 -17.26
CA ASP A 233 -23.14 4.29 -15.83
C ASP A 233 -22.17 5.22 -15.11
N ILE A 234 -22.69 6.20 -14.36
CA ILE A 234 -21.88 7.05 -13.50
C ILE A 234 -21.66 6.27 -12.21
N GLU A 235 -20.53 5.58 -12.15
CA GLU A 235 -19.99 5.08 -10.90
C GLU A 235 -19.46 6.27 -10.10
N GLY A 236 -19.88 6.35 -8.85
CA GLY A 236 -19.13 7.12 -7.87
C GLY A 236 -19.13 6.30 -6.61
N ASP A 237 -18.00 6.25 -5.93
CA ASP A 237 -17.89 5.60 -4.63
C ASP A 237 -18.94 6.19 -3.69
N ARG A 238 -19.65 5.33 -2.95
CA ARG A 238 -20.69 5.77 -2.03
C ARG A 238 -20.06 6.02 -0.67
N ILE A 239 -19.82 7.29 -0.39
CA ILE A 239 -19.15 7.75 0.83
C ILE A 239 -20.20 8.23 1.84
N VAL A 240 -20.21 7.62 3.01
CA VAL A 240 -20.84 8.15 4.23
C VAL A 240 -19.74 8.86 5.02
N LEU A 241 -19.78 10.18 5.09
CA LEU A 241 -18.71 11.01 5.67
C LEU A 241 -18.64 10.91 7.20
N ASN A 242 -19.76 10.58 7.85
CA ASN A 242 -19.88 10.37 9.28
C ASN A 242 -20.57 9.01 9.52
N ASP A 243 -21.74 8.95 10.16
CA ASP A 243 -22.27 7.67 10.66
C ASP A 243 -23.19 6.94 9.67
N LEU A 244 -23.03 5.62 9.58
CA LEU A 244 -23.94 4.70 8.92
C LEU A 244 -24.65 3.84 9.97
N SER A 245 -25.98 3.91 10.04
CA SER A 245 -26.76 3.17 11.04
C SER A 245 -27.90 2.38 10.43
N LEU A 246 -27.92 1.07 10.67
CA LEU A 246 -29.07 0.21 10.42
C LEU A 246 -29.74 -0.07 11.77
N SER A 247 -30.83 0.66 12.03
CA SER A 247 -31.66 0.48 13.23
C SER A 247 -32.74 -0.60 13.02
N SER A 248 -33.18 -0.78 11.77
CA SER A 248 -34.05 -1.87 11.32
C SER A 248 -33.96 -2.02 9.80
N GLY A 249 -34.36 -3.18 9.25
CA GLY A 249 -34.39 -3.42 7.80
C GLY A 249 -33.05 -3.89 7.20
N SER A 250 -32.89 -3.70 5.90
CA SER A 250 -31.75 -4.23 5.15
C SER A 250 -31.10 -3.19 4.24
N PHE A 251 -29.76 -3.22 4.18
CA PHE A 251 -28.95 -2.45 3.25
C PHE A 251 -28.24 -3.39 2.28
N ASN A 252 -28.43 -3.16 0.98
CA ASN A 252 -27.78 -3.91 -0.08
C ASN A 252 -26.83 -2.97 -0.85
N ALA A 253 -25.54 -3.15 -0.64
CA ALA A 253 -24.50 -2.40 -1.33
C ALA A 253 -24.40 -2.77 -2.81
N ASN A 254 -24.96 -3.91 -3.24
CA ASN A 254 -25.04 -4.33 -4.63
C ASN A 254 -23.68 -4.35 -5.36
N GLY A 255 -22.61 -4.70 -4.63
CA GLY A 255 -21.24 -4.70 -5.15
C GLY A 255 -20.56 -3.33 -5.19
N TYR A 256 -21.25 -2.25 -4.81
CA TYR A 256 -20.65 -0.92 -4.72
C TYR A 256 -19.93 -0.72 -3.39
N ASP A 257 -18.75 -0.11 -3.45
CA ASP A 257 -17.95 0.21 -2.27
C ASP A 257 -18.70 1.14 -1.31
N VAL A 258 -18.60 0.82 -0.02
CA VAL A 258 -19.22 1.58 1.07
C VAL A 258 -18.10 2.10 1.95
N THR A 259 -17.90 3.42 1.93
CA THR A 259 -16.94 4.09 2.81
C THR A 259 -17.69 4.73 3.98
N VAL A 260 -17.19 4.54 5.20
CA VAL A 260 -17.74 5.13 6.43
C VAL A 260 -16.64 5.94 7.12
N GLY A 261 -16.91 7.23 7.36
CA GLY A 261 -16.01 8.16 8.04
C GLY A 261 -16.26 8.28 9.56
N GLY A 262 -17.43 7.85 10.04
CA GLY A 262 -17.82 7.77 11.47
C GLY A 262 -18.14 6.33 11.90
N ASP A 263 -19.12 6.14 12.78
CA ASP A 263 -19.46 4.80 13.28
C ASP A 263 -20.36 4.02 12.31
N PHE A 264 -20.19 2.70 12.26
CA PHE A 264 -21.10 1.78 11.58
C PHE A 264 -21.81 0.89 12.59
N SER A 265 -23.13 1.08 12.75
CA SER A 265 -23.96 0.33 13.69
C SER A 265 -24.99 -0.56 12.98
N LEU A 266 -25.02 -1.84 13.34
CA LEU A 266 -25.91 -2.88 12.83
C LEU A 266 -26.73 -3.48 13.99
N ALA A 267 -27.97 -3.01 14.16
CA ALA A 267 -28.87 -3.50 15.20
C ALA A 267 -29.34 -4.95 14.93
N ASP A 268 -29.82 -5.65 15.96
CA ASP A 268 -30.40 -6.99 15.81
C ASP A 268 -31.57 -6.99 14.81
N GLY A 269 -31.70 -8.08 14.04
CA GLY A 269 -32.71 -8.22 13.00
C GLY A 269 -32.49 -7.39 11.72
N THR A 270 -31.34 -6.73 11.59
CA THR A 270 -30.94 -6.04 10.34
C THR A 270 -30.11 -6.94 9.42
N SER A 271 -29.90 -6.51 8.17
CA SER A 271 -28.96 -7.20 7.28
C SER A 271 -28.17 -6.22 6.39
N TYR A 272 -26.90 -6.54 6.17
CA TYR A 272 -26.00 -5.86 5.24
C TYR A 272 -25.55 -6.86 4.17
N THR A 273 -25.84 -6.56 2.91
CA THR A 273 -25.47 -7.40 1.76
C THR A 273 -24.44 -6.67 0.92
N THR A 274 -23.25 -7.24 0.83
CA THR A 274 -22.07 -6.63 0.19
C THR A 274 -22.09 -6.73 -1.33
N GLY A 275 -22.42 -7.91 -1.87
CA GLY A 275 -21.94 -8.26 -3.22
C GLY A 275 -20.42 -8.39 -3.21
N ASP A 276 -19.76 -7.92 -4.26
CA ASP A 276 -18.29 -7.93 -4.39
C ASP A 276 -17.63 -6.62 -3.89
N ASN A 277 -18.25 -5.94 -2.92
CA ASN A 277 -17.81 -4.61 -2.51
C ASN A 277 -16.63 -4.61 -1.52
N SER A 278 -15.99 -3.44 -1.42
CA SER A 278 -15.15 -3.05 -0.30
C SER A 278 -15.97 -2.30 0.76
N THR A 279 -15.88 -2.74 2.02
CA THR A 279 -16.33 -1.97 3.18
C THR A 279 -15.13 -1.26 3.78
N ILE A 280 -15.13 0.07 3.74
CA ILE A 280 -13.96 0.91 3.99
C ILE A 280 -14.21 1.80 5.21
N PHE A 281 -13.29 1.78 6.17
CA PHE A 281 -13.28 2.69 7.32
C PHE A 281 -12.11 3.65 7.21
N ASN A 282 -12.40 4.95 7.07
CA ASN A 282 -11.40 5.99 6.80
C ASN A 282 -11.52 7.25 7.67
N GLY A 283 -12.27 7.18 8.76
CA GLY A 283 -12.44 8.31 9.68
C GLY A 283 -11.12 8.77 10.30
N THR A 284 -11.04 10.02 10.71
CA THR A 284 -9.84 10.57 11.38
C THR A 284 -9.82 10.29 12.88
N GLU A 285 -11.00 10.13 13.49
CA GLU A 285 -11.17 9.83 14.92
C GLU A 285 -11.33 8.32 15.16
N GLU A 286 -11.43 7.87 16.41
CA GLU A 286 -11.83 6.49 16.70
C GLU A 286 -13.18 6.17 16.04
N GLN A 287 -13.26 5.05 15.32
CA GLN A 287 -14.50 4.53 14.74
C GLN A 287 -14.88 3.22 15.39
N LYS A 288 -16.18 2.93 15.41
CA LYS A 288 -16.72 1.65 15.86
C LYS A 288 -17.47 0.93 14.75
N LEU A 289 -17.23 -0.37 14.65
CA LEU A 289 -18.13 -1.31 13.97
C LEU A 289 -18.90 -2.08 15.05
N THR A 290 -20.16 -1.69 15.27
CA THR A 290 -21.05 -2.30 16.27
C THR A 290 -21.99 -3.29 15.60
N VAL A 291 -21.93 -4.57 16.00
CA VAL A 291 -22.76 -5.64 15.41
C VAL A 291 -23.53 -6.37 16.51
N GLU A 292 -24.86 -6.28 16.47
CA GLU A 292 -25.77 -6.90 17.45
C GLU A 292 -26.48 -8.14 16.93
N TRP A 293 -25.97 -8.75 15.85
CA TRP A 293 -26.56 -9.94 15.24
C TRP A 293 -26.15 -11.22 15.97
N SER A 294 -27.05 -12.22 15.95
CA SER A 294 -26.71 -13.57 16.40
C SER A 294 -25.82 -14.34 15.41
N SER A 295 -25.91 -14.03 14.12
CA SER A 295 -25.08 -14.64 13.05
C SER A 295 -23.91 -13.74 12.68
N ALA A 296 -22.79 -14.33 12.28
CA ALA A 296 -21.59 -13.59 11.88
C ALA A 296 -21.92 -12.54 10.81
N LEU A 297 -21.31 -11.37 10.95
CA LEU A 297 -21.29 -10.39 9.86
C LEU A 297 -20.34 -10.92 8.78
N SER A 298 -20.82 -10.99 7.54
CA SER A 298 -19.98 -11.33 6.39
C SER A 298 -19.73 -10.09 5.57
N LEU A 299 -18.47 -9.68 5.51
CA LEU A 299 -17.94 -8.67 4.60
C LEU A 299 -17.34 -9.37 3.38
N HIS A 300 -17.33 -8.71 2.22
CA HIS A 300 -16.62 -9.23 1.06
C HIS A 300 -15.14 -8.87 1.15
N LYS A 301 -14.79 -7.60 0.90
CA LYS A 301 -13.47 -7.03 1.17
C LYS A 301 -13.56 -6.00 2.30
N TRP A 302 -12.62 -6.01 3.22
CA TRP A 302 -12.59 -5.09 4.36
C TRP A 302 -11.31 -4.25 4.34
N VAL A 303 -11.48 -2.93 4.34
CA VAL A 303 -10.39 -1.97 4.33
C VAL A 303 -10.44 -1.09 5.59
N VAL A 304 -9.33 -1.03 6.31
CA VAL A 304 -9.09 -0.14 7.45
C VAL A 304 -7.98 0.82 7.04
N ASN A 305 -8.31 2.11 6.92
CA ASN A 305 -7.38 3.15 6.51
C ASN A 305 -7.46 4.31 7.50
N LYS A 306 -6.81 4.16 8.65
CA LYS A 306 -6.94 5.05 9.80
C LYS A 306 -5.63 5.82 9.99
N SER A 307 -5.58 7.08 9.59
CA SER A 307 -4.36 7.91 9.57
C SER A 307 -3.55 8.02 10.88
N ALA A 308 -4.16 7.78 12.04
CA ALA A 308 -3.49 7.73 13.35
C ALA A 308 -4.34 7.13 14.48
N SER A 309 -5.54 6.64 14.18
CA SER A 309 -6.54 6.21 15.17
C SER A 309 -6.89 4.74 14.97
N ARG A 310 -7.95 4.28 15.63
CA ARG A 310 -8.38 2.88 15.59
C ARG A 310 -9.81 2.68 15.09
N LEU A 311 -10.04 1.51 14.50
CA LEU A 311 -11.35 0.90 14.34
C LEU A 311 -11.51 -0.13 15.46
N LEU A 312 -12.51 0.08 16.33
CA LEU A 312 -12.86 -0.83 17.41
C LEU A 312 -14.04 -1.71 17.01
N LEU A 313 -13.93 -3.02 17.18
CA LEU A 313 -15.07 -3.92 17.05
C LEU A 313 -15.90 -3.92 18.34
N ASP A 314 -17.20 -3.64 18.22
CA ASP A 314 -18.12 -3.51 19.36
C ASP A 314 -19.41 -4.33 19.12
N GLY A 315 -20.27 -4.38 20.12
CA GLY A 315 -21.52 -5.14 20.10
C GLY A 315 -21.36 -6.62 20.50
N SER A 316 -22.47 -7.35 20.48
CA SER A 316 -22.55 -8.73 20.99
C SER A 316 -21.99 -9.80 20.05
N GLN A 317 -21.85 -9.54 18.74
CA GLN A 317 -21.28 -10.50 17.81
C GLN A 317 -19.79 -10.77 18.12
N THR A 318 -19.38 -12.04 18.06
CA THR A 318 -18.02 -12.48 18.36
C THR A 318 -17.21 -12.85 17.11
N ILE A 319 -17.84 -12.98 15.95
CA ILE A 319 -17.21 -13.41 14.69
C ILE A 319 -17.55 -12.45 13.55
N ILE A 320 -16.53 -12.00 12.83
CA ILE A 320 -16.63 -11.28 11.56
C ILE A 320 -15.94 -12.11 10.48
N ASP A 321 -16.65 -12.42 9.40
CA ASP A 321 -16.14 -13.16 8.25
C ASP A 321 -15.80 -12.19 7.11
N VAL A 322 -14.65 -12.40 6.46
CA VAL A 322 -14.18 -11.62 5.30
C VAL A 322 -13.94 -12.59 4.14
N ALA A 323 -14.76 -12.48 3.10
CA ALA A 323 -14.80 -13.47 2.03
C ALA A 323 -13.66 -13.35 1.00
N ASP A 324 -13.13 -12.15 0.79
CA ASP A 324 -12.04 -11.86 -0.14
C ASP A 324 -10.76 -11.48 0.61
N SER A 325 -10.56 -10.21 0.94
CA SER A 325 -9.29 -9.73 1.52
C SER A 325 -9.50 -8.78 2.69
N LEU A 326 -8.58 -8.81 3.66
CA LEU A 326 -8.46 -7.80 4.70
C LEU A 326 -7.26 -6.90 4.40
N ILE A 327 -7.49 -5.58 4.39
CA ILE A 327 -6.47 -4.57 4.11
C ILE A 327 -6.43 -3.59 5.29
N ILE A 328 -5.33 -3.57 6.03
CA ILE A 328 -5.03 -2.56 7.05
C ILE A 328 -3.94 -1.67 6.46
N TYR A 329 -4.33 -0.55 5.87
CA TYR A 329 -3.38 0.40 5.27
C TYR A 329 -2.61 1.20 6.31
N ASP A 330 -3.30 1.63 7.37
CA ASP A 330 -2.73 2.43 8.46
C ASP A 330 -3.65 2.38 9.69
N GLY A 331 -3.09 2.77 10.84
CA GLY A 331 -3.72 2.82 12.15
C GLY A 331 -4.00 1.44 12.74
N GLU A 332 -4.96 1.37 13.66
CA GLU A 332 -5.22 0.17 14.46
C GLU A 332 -6.58 -0.46 14.15
N LEU A 333 -6.60 -1.76 13.86
CA LEU A 333 -7.79 -2.61 13.91
C LEU A 333 -7.78 -3.36 15.25
N ASN A 334 -8.65 -2.95 16.17
CA ASN A 334 -8.78 -3.55 17.49
C ASN A 334 -9.96 -4.53 17.52
N ASP A 335 -9.65 -5.82 17.61
CA ASP A 335 -10.64 -6.89 17.56
C ASP A 335 -11.54 -6.97 18.81
N ASN A 336 -11.12 -6.35 19.92
CA ASN A 336 -11.83 -6.35 21.20
C ASN A 336 -12.29 -7.75 21.65
N SER A 337 -11.38 -8.73 21.61
CA SER A 337 -11.66 -10.15 21.96
C SER A 337 -12.52 -10.92 20.96
N LYS A 338 -12.74 -10.40 19.75
CA LYS A 338 -13.52 -11.07 18.69
C LYS A 338 -12.62 -11.81 17.71
N THR A 339 -13.20 -12.71 16.93
CA THR A 339 -12.50 -13.42 15.86
C THR A 339 -12.82 -12.80 14.51
N ILE A 340 -11.78 -12.49 13.74
CA ILE A 340 -11.85 -12.08 12.34
C ILE A 340 -11.37 -13.24 11.49
N GLN A 341 -12.22 -13.76 10.59
CA GLN A 341 -11.90 -14.87 9.69
C GLN A 341 -11.72 -14.36 8.27
N VAL A 342 -10.51 -14.44 7.73
CA VAL A 342 -10.17 -13.96 6.39
C VAL A 342 -9.98 -15.15 5.45
N ALA A 343 -10.87 -15.31 4.49
CA ALA A 343 -10.82 -16.43 3.54
C ALA A 343 -9.73 -16.28 2.48
N GLY A 344 -9.41 -15.04 2.06
CA GLY A 344 -8.29 -14.73 1.17
C GLY A 344 -7.16 -13.98 1.88
N ASN A 345 -6.49 -13.09 1.16
CA ASN A 345 -5.18 -12.58 1.54
C ASN A 345 -5.27 -11.41 2.54
N ILE A 346 -4.16 -11.16 3.23
CA ILE A 346 -4.02 -10.03 4.16
C ILE A 346 -2.98 -9.06 3.62
N TYR A 347 -3.33 -7.78 3.61
CA TYR A 347 -2.37 -6.68 3.53
C TYR A 347 -2.36 -5.96 4.88
N ASN A 348 -1.22 -5.85 5.55
CA ASN A 348 -1.09 -5.15 6.82
C ASN A 348 0.13 -4.23 6.85
N ALA A 349 -0.15 -2.93 6.90
CA ALA A 349 0.81 -1.84 7.09
C ALA A 349 0.57 -1.07 8.40
N GLY A 350 -0.47 -1.43 9.16
CA GLY A 350 -0.83 -0.85 10.45
C GLY A 350 -0.71 -1.86 11.60
N VAL A 351 -1.64 -1.79 12.55
CA VAL A 351 -1.66 -2.59 13.78
C VAL A 351 -2.95 -3.39 13.89
N HIS A 352 -2.86 -4.71 14.01
CA HIS A 352 -3.93 -5.55 14.53
C HIS A 352 -3.73 -5.80 16.03
N SER A 353 -4.72 -5.47 16.85
CA SER A 353 -4.65 -5.51 18.32
C SER A 353 -5.90 -6.14 18.96
N GLY A 354 -5.83 -6.38 20.27
CA GLY A 354 -6.92 -6.95 21.06
C GLY A 354 -6.68 -8.42 21.42
N ASP A 355 -7.41 -8.92 22.42
CA ASP A 355 -7.24 -10.29 22.95
C ASP A 355 -7.89 -11.36 22.04
N GLY A 356 -8.46 -10.95 20.91
CA GLY A 356 -9.17 -11.81 19.98
C GLY A 356 -8.23 -12.56 19.04
N LEU A 357 -8.71 -12.86 17.84
CA LEU A 357 -7.99 -13.71 16.89
C LEU A 357 -8.20 -13.24 15.44
N LEU A 358 -7.09 -13.03 14.73
CA LEU A 358 -7.09 -12.94 13.28
C LEU A 358 -6.75 -14.32 12.69
N LEU A 359 -7.74 -14.96 12.07
CA LEU A 359 -7.60 -16.25 11.42
C LEU A 359 -7.56 -16.04 9.91
N MET A 360 -6.57 -16.61 9.23
CA MET A 360 -6.47 -16.55 7.77
C MET A 360 -6.44 -17.92 7.10
N SER A 361 -7.11 -18.03 5.96
CA SER A 361 -7.07 -19.19 5.06
C SER A 361 -6.59 -18.84 3.65
N GLY A 362 -6.24 -17.57 3.40
CA GLY A 362 -5.64 -17.09 2.15
C GLY A 362 -4.20 -17.55 1.95
N SER A 363 -3.59 -17.16 0.84
CA SER A 363 -2.27 -17.64 0.39
C SER A 363 -1.15 -16.61 0.50
N SER A 364 -1.42 -15.36 0.89
CA SER A 364 -0.35 -14.40 1.16
C SER A 364 -0.67 -13.41 2.27
N ILE A 365 0.40 -12.96 2.92
CA ILE A 365 0.45 -11.78 3.80
C ILE A 365 1.43 -10.80 3.16
N THR A 366 0.99 -9.56 2.95
CA THR A 366 1.78 -8.49 2.34
C THR A 366 1.69 -7.22 3.20
N GLY A 367 2.51 -6.20 2.93
CA GLY A 367 2.48 -4.96 3.71
C GLY A 367 3.60 -4.00 3.33
N ASN A 368 3.80 -2.97 4.15
CA ASN A 368 4.90 -2.01 4.02
C ASN A 368 6.14 -2.39 4.87
N GLY A 369 6.17 -3.59 5.45
CA GLY A 369 7.23 -4.04 6.36
C GLY A 369 7.07 -3.61 7.83
N SER A 370 6.00 -2.91 8.19
CA SER A 370 5.73 -2.43 9.56
C SER A 370 4.48 -3.04 10.20
N GLY A 371 3.80 -3.95 9.48
CA GLY A 371 2.55 -4.56 9.92
C GLY A 371 2.69 -5.33 11.23
N GLN A 372 1.82 -5.03 12.20
CA GLN A 372 1.80 -5.69 13.50
C GLN A 372 0.56 -6.57 13.68
N PHE A 373 0.74 -7.72 14.30
CA PHE A 373 -0.32 -8.66 14.62
C PHE A 373 -0.28 -9.03 16.10
N GLN A 374 -1.42 -8.90 16.80
CA GLN A 374 -1.55 -9.46 18.15
C GLN A 374 -1.64 -10.99 18.10
N ASN A 375 -2.77 -11.57 17.72
CA ASN A 375 -2.92 -13.03 17.57
C ASN A 375 -3.25 -13.39 16.12
N LEU A 376 -2.37 -14.16 15.48
CA LEU A 376 -2.49 -14.61 14.09
C LEU A 376 -2.56 -16.14 14.03
N GLN A 377 -3.59 -16.69 13.40
CA GLN A 377 -3.70 -18.12 13.14
C GLN A 377 -3.73 -18.42 11.65
N LEU A 378 -2.83 -19.29 11.22
CA LEU A 378 -2.73 -19.79 9.85
C LEU A 378 -3.56 -21.07 9.73
N ASP A 379 -4.68 -21.00 9.02
CA ASP A 379 -5.65 -22.09 8.84
C ASP A 379 -5.82 -22.46 7.36
N ARG A 380 -4.71 -22.83 6.73
CA ARG A 380 -4.61 -23.28 5.33
C ARG A 380 -3.68 -24.48 5.21
N ASN A 381 -3.93 -25.37 4.24
CA ASN A 381 -2.94 -26.40 3.86
C ASN A 381 -2.02 -25.87 2.75
N GLY A 382 -0.72 -26.20 2.79
CA GLY A 382 0.25 -25.83 1.75
C GLY A 382 1.20 -24.71 2.19
N GLU A 383 1.35 -23.68 1.36
CA GLU A 383 2.24 -22.52 1.57
C GLU A 383 1.46 -21.19 1.52
N ILE A 384 1.91 -20.20 2.29
CA ILE A 384 1.45 -18.79 2.39
C ILE A 384 2.75 -18.02 2.31
N SER A 385 2.82 -17.13 1.34
CA SER A 385 3.96 -16.24 1.16
C SER A 385 3.80 -15.05 2.09
N LEU A 386 4.87 -14.71 2.80
CA LEU A 386 5.00 -13.48 3.55
C LEU A 386 5.95 -12.56 2.78
N ASP A 387 5.38 -11.56 2.09
CA ASP A 387 6.11 -10.68 1.18
C ASP A 387 6.47 -9.33 1.84
N ALA A 388 6.55 -9.31 3.17
CA ALA A 388 6.93 -8.13 3.94
C ALA A 388 7.39 -8.54 5.36
N ASN A 389 8.25 -7.72 5.96
CA ASN A 389 8.55 -7.83 7.39
C ASN A 389 7.28 -7.63 8.24
N ILE A 390 7.12 -8.43 9.30
CA ILE A 390 6.00 -8.28 10.24
C ILE A 390 6.44 -8.44 11.70
N ILE A 391 5.63 -7.90 12.60
CA ILE A 391 5.79 -8.06 14.05
C ILE A 391 4.59 -8.84 14.61
N VAL A 392 4.85 -9.87 15.41
CA VAL A 392 3.84 -10.61 16.18
C VAL A 392 4.01 -10.28 17.67
N ASN A 393 3.01 -9.60 18.23
CA ASN A 393 2.99 -9.16 19.62
C ASN A 393 2.41 -10.20 20.58
N GLY A 394 1.56 -11.10 20.09
CA GLY A 394 0.91 -12.16 20.85
C GLY A 394 1.27 -13.55 20.32
N THR A 395 0.31 -14.28 19.75
CA THR A 395 0.52 -15.67 19.35
C THR A 395 0.45 -15.87 17.84
N LEU A 396 1.45 -16.53 17.26
CA LEU A 396 1.36 -17.14 15.93
C LEU A 396 0.96 -18.62 16.08
N THR A 397 -0.15 -19.02 15.48
CA THR A 397 -0.66 -20.41 15.56
C THR A 397 -0.66 -21.10 14.20
N PHE A 398 0.01 -22.24 14.10
CA PHE A 398 -0.07 -23.17 12.98
C PHE A 398 -1.20 -24.19 13.20
N ALA A 399 -2.38 -23.94 12.63
CA ALA A 399 -3.56 -24.78 12.85
C ALA A 399 -3.67 -25.99 11.90
N LYS A 400 -2.94 -25.98 10.78
CA LYS A 400 -2.92 -27.02 9.73
C LYS A 400 -1.48 -27.34 9.32
N ASP A 401 -1.27 -28.43 8.58
CA ASP A 401 0.03 -28.77 8.00
C ASP A 401 0.39 -27.78 6.89
N TYR A 402 1.41 -26.98 7.13
CA TYR A 402 1.55 -25.68 6.52
C TYR A 402 2.91 -25.01 6.75
N VAL A 403 3.53 -24.41 5.73
CA VAL A 403 4.82 -23.70 5.83
C VAL A 403 4.65 -22.21 5.53
N LEU A 404 5.01 -21.34 6.50
CA LEU A 404 5.05 -19.88 6.31
C LEU A 404 6.36 -19.51 5.61
N ASN A 405 6.30 -19.28 4.30
CA ASN A 405 7.47 -18.92 3.52
C ASN A 405 7.69 -17.40 3.59
N ILE A 406 8.78 -16.99 4.22
CA ILE A 406 9.13 -15.57 4.40
C ILE A 406 10.19 -15.10 3.39
N GLU A 407 10.72 -16.01 2.56
CA GLU A 407 11.84 -15.73 1.65
C GLU A 407 12.99 -15.05 2.40
N THR A 408 13.30 -13.79 2.06
CA THR A 408 14.34 -12.96 2.67
C THR A 408 13.81 -12.04 3.78
N ASN A 409 12.49 -12.00 4.02
CA ASN A 409 11.88 -11.13 5.02
C ASN A 409 12.19 -11.58 6.46
N ASN A 410 11.91 -10.71 7.42
CA ASN A 410 11.97 -10.98 8.85
C ASN A 410 10.57 -11.11 9.46
N ILE A 411 10.42 -12.08 10.37
CA ILE A 411 9.32 -12.11 11.34
C ILE A 411 9.88 -11.89 12.75
N SER A 412 9.40 -10.84 13.41
CA SER A 412 9.81 -10.46 14.75
C SER A 412 8.74 -10.78 15.78
N PHE A 413 9.13 -11.35 16.91
CA PHE A 413 8.24 -11.73 18.01
C PHE A 413 8.57 -10.91 19.26
N ALA A 414 7.56 -10.26 19.84
CA ALA A 414 7.69 -9.55 21.11
C ALA A 414 8.06 -10.50 22.26
N ALA A 415 8.53 -9.96 23.39
CA ALA A 415 9.07 -10.78 24.47
C ALA A 415 8.07 -11.82 25.05
N ASP A 416 6.80 -11.42 25.15
CA ASP A 416 5.71 -12.27 25.64
C ASP A 416 5.02 -13.05 24.51
N ALA A 417 5.46 -12.87 23.26
CA ALA A 417 4.90 -13.58 22.12
C ALA A 417 5.28 -15.06 22.13
N SER A 418 4.43 -15.88 21.48
CA SER A 418 4.61 -17.32 21.39
C SER A 418 4.24 -17.88 20.03
N ILE A 419 4.81 -19.04 19.70
CA ILE A 419 4.45 -19.81 18.51
C ILE A 419 3.85 -21.14 18.98
N VAL A 420 2.69 -21.47 18.43
CA VAL A 420 1.93 -22.68 18.82
C VAL A 420 1.72 -23.57 17.60
N GLY A 421 1.95 -24.86 17.78
CA GLY A 421 1.66 -25.86 16.74
C GLY A 421 2.77 -26.05 15.70
N SER A 422 3.99 -25.59 15.93
CA SER A 422 5.10 -25.91 15.03
C SER A 422 5.47 -27.41 15.04
N SER A 423 5.96 -27.92 13.91
CA SER A 423 6.47 -29.28 13.71
C SER A 423 7.21 -29.38 12.37
N SER A 424 7.66 -30.57 11.98
CA SER A 424 8.30 -30.79 10.67
C SER A 424 7.40 -30.49 9.46
N SER A 425 6.08 -30.56 9.61
CA SER A 425 5.10 -30.12 8.62
C SER A 425 4.63 -28.67 8.81
N ARG A 426 5.10 -27.97 9.85
CA ARG A 426 4.57 -26.69 10.35
C ARG A 426 5.67 -25.76 10.84
N TYR A 427 6.24 -24.95 9.95
CA TYR A 427 7.39 -24.11 10.29
C TYR A 427 7.49 -22.87 9.40
N ILE A 428 8.42 -21.99 9.75
CA ILE A 428 8.75 -20.78 9.03
C ILE A 428 9.90 -21.10 8.06
N LYS A 429 9.66 -20.98 6.76
CA LYS A 429 10.68 -21.22 5.73
C LYS A 429 11.33 -19.92 5.29
N THR A 430 12.66 -19.91 5.17
CA THR A 430 13.41 -18.79 4.58
C THR A 430 14.03 -19.22 3.23
N ALA A 431 14.63 -18.28 2.51
CA ALA A 431 15.31 -18.55 1.23
C ALA A 431 16.62 -19.35 1.40
N GLY A 432 17.27 -19.25 2.57
CA GLY A 432 18.46 -20.00 2.94
C GLY A 432 19.78 -19.30 2.62
N ASN A 433 19.77 -17.96 2.52
CA ASN A 433 20.97 -17.15 2.29
C ASN A 433 21.47 -16.50 3.58
N ALA A 434 22.75 -16.13 3.61
CA ALA A 434 23.42 -15.59 4.79
C ALA A 434 22.88 -14.22 5.25
N GLY A 435 22.22 -13.47 4.37
CA GLY A 435 21.64 -12.15 4.63
C GLY A 435 20.11 -12.12 4.73
N ASP A 436 19.44 -13.26 4.73
CA ASP A 436 17.99 -13.31 4.95
C ASP A 436 17.62 -12.71 6.32
N GLY A 437 16.41 -12.15 6.43
CA GLY A 437 15.92 -11.54 7.67
C GLY A 437 15.67 -12.53 8.80
N GLY A 438 15.29 -13.78 8.49
CA GLY A 438 15.10 -14.86 9.45
C GLY A 438 14.00 -14.61 10.50
N VAL A 439 14.16 -15.20 11.68
CA VAL A 439 13.21 -15.07 12.80
C VAL A 439 13.88 -14.36 13.97
N THR A 440 13.24 -13.32 14.50
CA THR A 440 13.72 -12.56 15.65
C THR A 440 12.82 -12.77 16.87
N PHE A 441 13.41 -13.04 18.04
CA PHE A 441 12.72 -12.98 19.32
C PHE A 441 13.32 -11.91 20.22
N SER A 442 12.47 -11.06 20.80
CA SER A 442 12.83 -10.25 21.97
C SER A 442 12.84 -11.10 23.24
N TYR A 443 13.77 -10.82 24.14
CA TYR A 443 13.85 -11.49 25.43
C TYR A 443 13.62 -10.51 26.59
N SER A 444 12.95 -11.00 27.63
CA SER A 444 12.78 -10.31 28.92
C SER A 444 12.99 -11.23 30.12
N ALA A 445 13.23 -12.52 29.86
CA ALA A 445 13.37 -13.58 30.85
C ALA A 445 14.35 -14.65 30.34
N ILE A 446 14.76 -15.55 31.25
CA ILE A 446 15.71 -16.63 30.93
C ILE A 446 15.10 -17.78 30.12
N THR A 447 13.77 -17.82 30.01
CA THR A 447 13.01 -18.88 29.35
C THR A 447 13.52 -19.08 27.92
N GLU A 448 13.74 -20.34 27.57
CA GLU A 448 14.12 -20.70 26.21
C GLU A 448 13.01 -20.35 25.20
N LYS A 449 13.42 -19.94 24.00
CA LYS A 449 12.54 -19.76 22.85
C LYS A 449 13.00 -20.71 21.76
N THR A 450 12.04 -21.42 21.17
CA THR A 450 12.27 -22.22 19.96
C THR A 450 11.94 -21.36 18.74
N PHE A 451 12.87 -21.30 17.81
CA PHE A 451 12.75 -20.69 16.48
C PHE A 451 12.36 -21.83 15.52
N PRO A 452 11.08 -21.98 15.16
CA PRO A 452 10.63 -23.10 14.35
C PRO A 452 10.82 -22.77 12.87
N LEU A 453 12.08 -22.79 12.43
CA LEU A 453 12.48 -22.35 11.10
C LEU A 453 13.21 -23.44 10.30
N GLY A 454 13.44 -23.16 9.02
CA GLY A 454 14.30 -23.95 8.15
C GLY A 454 14.21 -23.51 6.68
N VAL A 455 14.75 -24.31 5.77
CA VAL A 455 14.77 -24.01 4.32
C VAL A 455 13.99 -25.08 3.59
N ASP A 456 14.62 -26.22 3.27
CA ASP A 456 13.95 -27.36 2.64
C ASP A 456 13.38 -28.36 3.65
N ALA A 457 13.83 -28.27 4.91
CA ALA A 457 13.39 -29.09 6.02
C ALA A 457 13.23 -28.24 7.30
N TYR A 458 12.62 -28.83 8.33
CA TYR A 458 12.46 -28.19 9.64
C TYR A 458 13.71 -28.39 10.49
N THR A 459 14.45 -27.32 10.72
CA THR A 459 15.77 -27.30 11.36
C THR A 459 15.80 -26.29 12.53
N PRO A 460 14.95 -26.50 13.55
CA PRO A 460 14.74 -25.51 14.60
C PRO A 460 16.01 -25.24 15.43
N ALA A 461 16.10 -24.01 15.92
CA ALA A 461 17.04 -23.61 16.95
C ALA A 461 16.27 -23.30 18.25
N THR A 462 16.78 -23.76 19.39
CA THR A 462 16.27 -23.38 20.72
C THR A 462 17.35 -22.64 21.47
N ILE A 463 17.07 -21.42 21.91
CA ILE A 463 18.03 -20.55 22.60
C ILE A 463 17.41 -20.08 23.91
N GLY A 464 18.19 -20.14 24.98
CA GLY A 464 17.75 -19.74 26.32
C GLY A 464 18.89 -19.29 27.20
N PHE A 465 18.62 -19.11 28.49
CA PHE A 465 19.63 -18.71 29.47
C PHE A 465 19.54 -19.54 30.76
N THR A 466 20.69 -19.96 31.28
CA THR A 466 20.79 -20.64 32.58
C THR A 466 20.70 -19.66 33.76
N SER A 467 21.00 -18.38 33.51
CA SER A 467 20.81 -17.28 34.46
C SER A 467 20.65 -15.95 33.73
N ALA A 468 20.09 -14.94 34.38
CA ALA A 468 19.80 -13.66 33.73
C ALA A 468 21.09 -12.95 33.26
N PRO A 469 21.15 -12.45 32.01
CA PRO A 469 22.16 -11.50 31.57
C PRO A 469 22.01 -10.16 32.32
N SER A 470 22.95 -9.24 32.12
CA SER A 470 22.87 -7.89 32.70
C SER A 470 21.77 -7.06 32.02
N THR A 471 21.64 -7.21 30.71
CA THR A 471 20.53 -6.68 29.90
C THR A 471 20.09 -7.74 28.90
N TYR A 472 18.79 -7.84 28.69
CA TYR A 472 18.22 -8.59 27.58
C TYR A 472 18.16 -7.72 26.32
N GLY A 473 17.96 -8.36 25.18
CA GLY A 473 17.63 -7.72 23.93
C GLY A 473 17.03 -8.73 22.95
N ASP A 474 17.38 -8.60 21.67
CA ASP A 474 16.81 -9.41 20.60
C ASP A 474 17.83 -10.41 20.06
N ILE A 475 17.35 -11.60 19.67
CA ILE A 475 18.15 -12.62 18.97
C ILE A 475 17.47 -12.92 17.65
N THR A 476 18.23 -12.88 16.57
CA THR A 476 17.81 -13.27 15.22
C THR A 476 18.54 -14.54 14.80
N VAL A 477 17.79 -15.51 14.29
CA VAL A 477 18.32 -16.76 13.74
C VAL A 477 18.01 -16.83 12.25
N VAL A 478 19.05 -17.03 11.46
CA VAL A 478 18.99 -17.16 10.00
C VAL A 478 19.56 -18.52 9.61
N PRO A 479 18.75 -19.45 9.08
CA PRO A 479 19.26 -20.68 8.50
C PRO A 479 19.92 -20.42 7.15
N VAL A 480 21.03 -21.10 6.87
CA VAL A 480 21.75 -21.00 5.60
C VAL A 480 21.98 -22.40 5.03
N ASN A 481 21.60 -22.60 3.77
CA ASN A 481 21.45 -23.93 3.14
C ASN A 481 22.63 -24.31 2.23
N TYR A 482 23.85 -24.09 2.72
CA TYR A 482 25.09 -24.53 2.09
C TYR A 482 26.20 -24.70 3.13
N GLU A 483 27.25 -25.46 2.80
CA GLU A 483 28.41 -25.63 3.69
C GLU A 483 29.10 -24.28 3.95
N HIS A 484 29.39 -23.98 5.23
CA HIS A 484 30.01 -22.71 5.60
C HIS A 484 31.34 -22.48 4.85
N PRO A 485 31.49 -21.43 4.01
CA PRO A 485 32.61 -21.31 3.07
C PRO A 485 34.01 -21.23 3.70
N THR A 486 34.10 -20.90 4.99
CA THR A 486 35.38 -20.84 5.73
C THR A 486 35.82 -22.20 6.31
N THR A 487 35.14 -23.29 5.98
CA THR A 487 35.66 -24.64 6.23
C THR A 487 36.98 -24.84 5.47
N THR A 488 37.89 -25.60 6.06
CA THR A 488 39.22 -25.85 5.48
C THR A 488 39.27 -27.06 4.55
N SER A 489 38.22 -27.88 4.58
CA SER A 489 38.01 -29.03 3.71
C SER A 489 36.55 -29.02 3.30
N ASP A 490 36.30 -29.07 1.99
CA ASP A 490 34.95 -29.17 1.43
C ASP A 490 34.35 -30.56 1.71
N ASP A 491 33.01 -30.64 1.75
CA ASP A 491 32.22 -31.87 1.96
C ASP A 491 32.53 -32.58 3.30
N GLU A 492 33.03 -31.86 4.32
CA GLU A 492 33.38 -32.43 5.64
C GLU A 492 32.55 -31.84 6.79
N ALA A 493 31.76 -30.79 6.57
CA ALA A 493 30.78 -30.26 7.51
C ALA A 493 29.33 -30.56 7.06
N LEU A 494 28.36 -29.99 7.77
CA LEU A 494 26.99 -29.94 7.26
C LEU A 494 26.93 -28.96 6.08
N ASP A 495 26.12 -29.29 5.07
CA ASP A 495 25.69 -28.35 4.03
C ASP A 495 24.67 -27.34 4.59
N TYR A 496 24.87 -26.91 5.83
CA TYR A 496 23.93 -26.14 6.62
C TYR A 496 24.61 -25.45 7.81
N PHE A 497 24.16 -24.23 8.12
CA PHE A 497 24.50 -23.57 9.39
C PHE A 497 23.42 -22.59 9.84
N TRP A 498 23.42 -22.28 11.13
CA TRP A 498 22.59 -21.22 11.71
C TRP A 498 23.46 -19.99 11.96
N ARG A 499 23.19 -18.92 11.24
CA ARG A 499 23.77 -17.61 11.48
C ARG A 499 22.94 -16.89 12.52
N ILE A 500 23.55 -16.58 13.65
CA ILE A 500 22.89 -15.98 14.81
C ILE A 500 23.50 -14.61 15.08
N SER A 501 22.63 -13.63 15.29
CA SER A 501 23.02 -12.29 15.73
C SER A 501 22.14 -11.83 16.88
N SER A 502 22.65 -10.92 17.69
CA SER A 502 21.94 -10.34 18.81
C SER A 502 22.18 -8.85 18.93
N THR A 503 21.19 -8.14 19.48
CA THR A 503 21.28 -6.71 19.78
C THR A 503 20.79 -6.46 21.20
N GLY A 504 21.30 -5.41 21.87
CA GLY A 504 20.86 -5.01 23.22
C GLY A 504 21.35 -5.86 24.40
N PHE A 505 21.86 -7.08 24.17
CA PHE A 505 22.38 -7.95 25.23
C PHE A 505 23.71 -7.47 25.83
N THR A 506 23.85 -7.64 27.15
CA THR A 506 25.14 -7.50 27.86
C THR A 506 25.28 -8.53 28.97
N GLY A 507 26.52 -8.97 29.25
CA GLY A 507 26.80 -9.88 30.37
C GLY A 507 26.27 -11.31 30.18
N VAL A 508 26.38 -11.85 28.96
CA VAL A 508 25.90 -13.18 28.55
C VAL A 508 26.89 -14.32 28.80
N ASN A 509 28.17 -14.01 29.05
CA ASN A 509 29.24 -15.00 29.23
C ASN A 509 28.88 -16.06 30.31
N GLY A 510 28.97 -17.34 29.93
CA GLY A 510 28.65 -18.51 30.74
C GLY A 510 27.17 -18.72 31.03
N LYS A 511 26.25 -18.06 30.31
CA LYS A 511 24.81 -18.08 30.61
C LYS A 511 23.94 -18.60 29.49
N VAL A 512 24.39 -18.57 28.24
CA VAL A 512 23.57 -18.93 27.09
C VAL A 512 23.38 -20.44 27.03
N SER A 513 22.24 -20.90 26.55
CA SER A 513 22.01 -22.30 26.21
C SER A 513 21.50 -22.45 24.78
N HIS A 514 21.99 -23.46 24.07
CA HIS A 514 21.65 -23.74 22.67
C HIS A 514 21.30 -25.21 22.44
N GLU A 515 20.34 -25.42 21.55
CA GLU A 515 20.06 -26.70 20.91
C GLU A 515 19.72 -26.44 19.44
N PHE A 516 20.35 -27.16 18.51
CA PHE A 516 20.07 -27.06 17.08
C PHE A 516 19.76 -28.45 16.51
N HIS A 517 18.76 -28.53 15.63
CA HIS A 517 18.40 -29.78 14.93
C HIS A 517 18.62 -29.62 13.43
N TYR A 518 19.47 -30.45 12.82
CA TYR A 518 19.71 -30.46 11.37
C TYR A 518 18.93 -31.58 10.67
N ASP A 519 18.77 -31.50 9.35
CA ASP A 519 18.20 -32.60 8.57
C ASP A 519 19.29 -33.61 8.20
N GLN A 520 18.91 -34.88 8.07
CA GLN A 520 19.84 -35.92 7.66
C GLN A 520 20.38 -35.69 6.24
N SER A 521 19.62 -35.00 5.38
CA SER A 521 20.05 -34.66 4.02
C SER A 521 21.30 -33.79 3.99
N ASP A 522 21.56 -33.03 5.05
CA ASP A 522 22.62 -32.02 5.10
C ASP A 522 23.97 -32.63 5.53
N VAL A 523 23.99 -33.92 5.87
CA VAL A 523 25.19 -34.63 6.30
C VAL A 523 26.04 -35.05 5.09
N ALA A 524 27.16 -34.34 4.86
CA ALA A 524 28.08 -34.61 3.75
C ALA A 524 29.08 -35.76 3.99
N ALA A 525 29.40 -36.08 5.26
CA ALA A 525 30.44 -37.05 5.63
C ALA A 525 30.01 -38.00 6.77
N ASN A 526 30.97 -38.63 7.46
CA ASN A 526 30.66 -39.58 8.54
C ASN A 526 30.19 -38.84 9.81
N GLU A 527 28.88 -38.72 9.96
CA GLU A 527 28.20 -38.08 11.08
C GLU A 527 28.67 -38.54 12.47
N SER A 528 28.98 -39.83 12.64
CA SER A 528 29.46 -40.35 13.95
C SER A 528 30.79 -39.73 14.42
N ALA A 529 31.50 -39.02 13.53
CA ALA A 529 32.73 -38.28 13.81
C ALA A 529 32.53 -36.76 13.81
N TYR A 530 31.29 -36.27 13.68
CA TYR A 530 30.99 -34.84 13.70
C TYR A 530 31.14 -34.29 15.11
N LEU A 531 31.67 -33.08 15.22
CA LEU A 531 31.67 -32.26 16.41
C LEU A 531 30.98 -30.92 16.10
N PRO A 532 30.40 -30.22 17.08
CA PRO A 532 29.80 -28.92 16.82
C PRO A 532 30.86 -27.85 16.71
N ALA A 533 30.60 -26.84 15.88
CA ALA A 533 31.49 -25.72 15.67
C ALA A 533 30.70 -24.42 15.54
N ARG A 534 31.26 -23.34 16.09
CA ARG A 534 30.80 -21.97 15.95
C ARG A 534 31.89 -21.14 15.29
N TYR A 535 31.62 -20.57 14.14
CA TYR A 535 32.46 -19.55 13.54
C TYR A 535 32.19 -18.20 14.18
N ASP A 536 33.25 -17.57 14.68
CA ASP A 536 33.20 -16.22 15.21
C ASP A 536 33.70 -15.22 14.17
N ALA A 537 32.78 -14.49 13.53
CA ALA A 537 33.12 -13.50 12.52
C ALA A 537 33.99 -12.33 13.06
N ALA A 538 33.97 -12.06 14.38
CA ALA A 538 34.78 -11.00 14.97
C ALA A 538 36.26 -11.39 15.13
N SER A 539 36.53 -12.64 15.51
CA SER A 539 37.89 -13.17 15.65
C SER A 539 38.39 -13.93 14.43
N TYR A 540 37.47 -14.29 13.52
CA TYR A 540 37.67 -15.13 12.34
C TYR A 540 38.23 -16.51 12.70
N ALA A 541 37.60 -17.16 13.67
CA ALA A 541 38.06 -18.42 14.23
C ALA A 541 36.90 -19.35 14.58
N TRP A 542 37.17 -20.65 14.51
CA TRP A 542 36.25 -21.69 14.94
C TRP A 542 36.43 -22.04 16.42
N ASN A 543 35.32 -22.03 17.15
CA ASN A 543 35.20 -22.59 18.50
C ASN A 543 34.46 -23.92 18.37
N LYS A 544 35.03 -25.00 18.89
CA LYS A 544 34.50 -26.35 18.67
C LYS A 544 34.30 -27.13 19.94
N GLY A 545 33.35 -28.06 19.89
CA GLY A 545 33.10 -29.04 20.94
C GLY A 545 33.83 -30.36 20.68
N THR A 546 33.21 -31.44 21.15
CA THR A 546 33.62 -32.82 20.96
C THR A 546 32.54 -33.60 20.22
N THR A 547 32.85 -34.81 19.76
CA THR A 547 31.87 -35.66 19.06
C THR A 547 30.74 -36.15 19.97
N ALA A 548 30.86 -36.00 21.29
CA ALA A 548 29.78 -36.34 22.21
C ALA A 548 28.69 -35.26 22.29
N ASP A 549 28.98 -34.06 21.78
CA ASP A 549 28.07 -32.91 21.79
C ASP A 549 27.16 -32.89 20.54
N VAL A 550 27.43 -33.77 19.56
CA VAL A 550 26.51 -34.15 18.47
C VAL A 550 25.90 -35.51 18.83
N VAL A 551 24.58 -35.59 18.86
CA VAL A 551 23.84 -36.80 19.29
C VAL A 551 23.22 -37.49 18.07
N GLU A 552 23.06 -38.82 18.12
CA GLU A 552 22.48 -39.68 17.05
C GLU A 552 21.00 -39.38 16.69
N THR A 553 20.48 -38.21 17.07
CA THR A 553 19.13 -37.71 16.74
C THR A 553 19.19 -36.42 15.91
N ASN A 554 20.32 -36.19 15.23
CA ASN A 554 20.60 -35.01 14.42
C ASN A 554 20.56 -33.71 15.22
N THR A 555 21.11 -33.76 16.44
CA THR A 555 21.03 -32.66 17.42
C THR A 555 22.42 -32.22 17.85
N ILE A 556 22.66 -30.91 17.80
CA ILE A 556 23.82 -30.23 18.40
C ILE A 556 23.39 -29.65 19.75
N ASN A 557 24.08 -30.04 20.81
CA ASN A 557 23.89 -29.49 22.15
C ASN A 557 25.01 -28.52 22.52
N ASP A 558 24.81 -27.77 23.61
CA ASP A 558 25.88 -26.99 24.23
C ASP A 558 27.11 -27.83 24.56
N TRP A 559 28.28 -27.22 24.43
CA TRP A 559 29.57 -27.84 24.74
C TRP A 559 30.40 -26.98 25.71
N PHE A 560 31.25 -27.65 26.49
CA PHE A 560 32.10 -27.02 27.51
C PHE A 560 33.61 -27.16 27.25
N LEU A 561 34.01 -28.12 26.39
CA LEU A 561 35.40 -28.37 26.05
C LEU A 561 35.55 -28.56 24.53
N PRO A 562 36.68 -28.13 23.92
CA PRO A 562 37.73 -27.26 24.48
C PRO A 562 37.32 -25.79 24.73
N SER A 563 36.16 -25.37 24.20
CA SER A 563 35.57 -24.03 24.41
C SER A 563 34.17 -24.16 25.02
N MET A 564 33.62 -23.07 25.56
CA MET A 564 32.28 -23.05 26.15
C MET A 564 31.30 -22.33 25.22
N SER A 565 30.31 -23.03 24.67
CA SER A 565 29.26 -22.42 23.81
C SER A 565 28.44 -21.38 24.57
N ALA A 566 28.20 -21.62 25.87
CA ALA A 566 27.43 -20.74 26.75
C ALA A 566 27.99 -19.32 26.91
N ASP A 567 29.17 -19.02 26.37
CA ASP A 567 29.78 -17.69 26.35
C ASP A 567 29.25 -16.78 25.25
N TYR A 568 28.58 -17.33 24.24
CA TYR A 568 28.29 -16.65 22.99
C TYR A 568 26.82 -16.79 22.64
N ILE A 569 26.25 -15.74 22.04
CA ILE A 569 24.99 -15.82 21.30
C ILE A 569 25.35 -15.81 19.82
N ASP A 570 26.00 -14.72 19.38
CA ASP A 570 26.33 -14.47 17.98
C ASP A 570 27.31 -15.47 17.38
N GLY A 571 27.16 -15.80 16.10
CA GLY A 571 28.08 -16.63 15.33
C GLY A 571 27.36 -17.58 14.39
N ASP A 572 28.16 -18.30 13.60
CA ASP A 572 27.63 -19.26 12.63
C ASP A 572 27.84 -20.67 13.18
N TYR A 573 26.75 -21.35 13.54
CA TYR A 573 26.76 -22.65 14.21
C TYR A 573 26.53 -23.76 13.19
N THR A 574 27.36 -24.82 13.24
CA THR A 574 27.27 -25.99 12.37
C THR A 574 27.89 -27.22 13.06
N ALA A 575 27.98 -28.34 12.36
CA ALA A 575 28.71 -29.53 12.80
C ALA A 575 29.50 -30.15 11.64
N GLY A 576 30.55 -30.90 11.96
CA GLY A 576 31.42 -31.49 10.94
C GLY A 576 32.62 -32.22 11.50
N LEU A 577 33.43 -32.80 10.61
CA LEU A 577 34.69 -33.42 10.99
C LEU A 577 35.65 -32.37 11.54
N ASN A 578 36.48 -32.76 12.51
CA ASN A 578 37.47 -31.85 13.10
C ASN A 578 38.45 -31.24 12.07
N SER A 579 38.67 -31.90 10.93
CA SER A 579 39.49 -31.43 9.81
C SER A 579 38.84 -30.30 9.00
N ALA A 580 37.51 -30.16 9.03
CA ALA A 580 36.78 -29.05 8.40
C ALA A 580 37.02 -27.71 9.11
N PHE A 581 37.33 -27.72 10.42
CA PHE A 581 37.41 -26.52 11.26
C PHE A 581 38.85 -26.14 11.62
N GLY A 582 39.67 -25.86 10.60
CA GLY A 582 40.99 -25.25 10.74
C GLY A 582 40.93 -23.73 10.90
N THR A 583 42.06 -23.06 11.17
CA THR A 583 42.09 -21.58 11.25
C THR A 583 42.08 -20.97 9.84
N PRO A 584 41.05 -20.21 9.44
CA PRO A 584 41.03 -19.58 8.13
C PRO A 584 42.12 -18.52 8.03
N LYS A 585 42.72 -18.38 6.84
CA LYS A 585 43.76 -17.38 6.62
C LYS A 585 43.13 -16.08 6.12
N LYS A 586 43.58 -14.96 6.70
CA LYS A 586 43.09 -13.62 6.39
C LYS A 586 44.00 -12.91 5.42
N TYR A 587 43.42 -12.18 4.47
CA TYR A 587 44.12 -11.29 3.57
C TYR A 587 43.49 -9.90 3.57
N TYR A 588 44.34 -8.91 3.82
CA TYR A 588 44.01 -7.49 3.78
C TYR A 588 44.65 -6.87 2.54
N SER A 589 43.89 -6.11 1.75
CA SER A 589 44.49 -5.31 0.69
C SER A 589 45.41 -4.24 1.30
N ARG A 590 46.62 -4.07 0.78
CA ARG A 590 47.60 -3.10 1.32
C ARG A 590 47.86 -1.90 0.43
N GLN A 591 47.38 -1.97 -0.79
CA GLN A 591 47.44 -0.94 -1.82
C GLN A 591 46.45 -1.32 -2.91
N SER A 592 46.11 -0.37 -3.78
CA SER A 592 45.43 -0.67 -5.03
C SER A 592 46.33 -1.50 -5.95
N GLY A 593 45.76 -2.47 -6.65
CA GLY A 593 46.52 -3.39 -7.49
C GLY A 593 45.69 -4.57 -7.98
N TYR A 594 46.33 -5.51 -8.68
CA TYR A 594 45.62 -6.69 -9.16
C TYR A 594 45.54 -7.77 -8.10
N TRP A 595 44.41 -8.50 -8.05
CA TRP A 595 44.22 -9.60 -7.11
C TRP A 595 45.32 -10.68 -7.22
N TYR A 596 45.72 -11.04 -8.44
CA TYR A 596 46.72 -12.08 -8.69
C TYR A 596 48.14 -11.71 -8.24
N GLN A 597 48.39 -10.47 -7.78
CA GLN A 597 49.69 -10.01 -7.30
C GLN A 597 49.78 -10.13 -5.77
N SER A 598 50.72 -10.93 -5.27
CA SER A 598 50.93 -11.08 -3.82
C SER A 598 51.31 -9.77 -3.12
N SER A 599 51.89 -8.80 -3.85
CA SER A 599 52.18 -7.45 -3.36
C SER A 599 50.93 -6.60 -3.10
N THR A 600 49.75 -7.00 -3.59
CA THR A 600 48.47 -6.35 -3.29
C THR A 600 47.98 -6.70 -1.88
N TRP A 601 48.49 -7.78 -1.30
CA TRP A 601 47.92 -8.39 -0.10
C TRP A 601 48.86 -8.41 1.10
N SER A 602 48.27 -8.60 2.27
CA SER A 602 48.94 -8.84 3.55
C SER A 602 48.14 -9.79 4.40
N THR A 603 48.80 -10.63 5.20
CA THR A 603 48.11 -11.54 6.13
C THR A 603 48.06 -11.00 7.57
N SER A 604 48.29 -9.71 7.76
CA SER A 604 48.43 -9.10 9.09
C SER A 604 47.58 -7.84 9.26
N SER A 605 47.62 -6.93 8.29
CA SER A 605 46.78 -5.72 8.25
C SER A 605 46.91 -5.03 6.88
N HIS A 606 46.11 -3.99 6.63
CA HIS A 606 46.25 -3.11 5.46
C HIS A 606 47.63 -2.41 5.37
N THR A 607 48.41 -2.36 6.46
CA THR A 607 49.72 -1.69 6.52
C THR A 607 50.90 -2.62 6.78
N GLY A 608 50.68 -3.94 6.90
CA GLY A 608 51.71 -4.94 7.25
C GLY A 608 52.82 -5.17 6.20
N GLY A 609 53.37 -6.39 6.12
CA GLY A 609 54.23 -6.81 5.00
C GLY A 609 53.45 -7.40 3.81
N ALA A 610 54.07 -7.46 2.63
CA ALA A 610 53.50 -8.17 1.48
C ALA A 610 53.34 -9.67 1.79
N ALA A 611 52.22 -10.26 1.38
CA ALA A 611 51.98 -11.69 1.51
C ALA A 611 52.89 -12.50 0.56
N SER A 612 53.14 -13.76 0.90
CA SER A 612 53.88 -14.69 0.03
C SER A 612 53.01 -15.39 -1.01
N SER A 613 51.69 -15.26 -0.90
CA SER A 613 50.67 -15.88 -1.75
C SER A 613 49.51 -14.91 -1.95
N ILE A 614 48.60 -15.25 -2.87
CA ILE A 614 47.31 -14.57 -3.05
C ILE A 614 46.22 -15.29 -2.25
N PRO A 615 45.06 -14.64 -2.01
CA PRO A 615 43.89 -15.32 -1.46
C PRO A 615 43.39 -16.45 -2.38
N GLY A 616 42.87 -17.53 -1.78
CA GLY A 616 42.18 -18.64 -2.42
C GLY A 616 40.86 -18.99 -1.73
N SER A 617 40.21 -20.09 -2.16
CA SER A 617 38.82 -20.42 -1.81
C SER A 617 38.50 -20.54 -0.32
N GLY A 618 39.43 -20.99 0.53
CA GLY A 618 39.22 -21.07 1.99
C GLY A 618 39.66 -19.82 2.77
N ASP A 619 40.03 -18.74 2.08
CA ASP A 619 40.61 -17.54 2.70
C ASP A 619 39.59 -16.41 2.86
N ILE A 620 39.76 -15.63 3.93
CA ILE A 620 38.98 -14.41 4.18
C ILE A 620 39.67 -13.22 3.52
N VAL A 621 38.91 -12.42 2.78
CA VAL A 621 39.41 -11.23 2.08
C VAL A 621 38.74 -9.96 2.59
N ILE A 622 39.57 -8.99 2.96
CA ILE A 622 39.12 -7.67 3.42
C ILE A 622 39.83 -6.61 2.57
N ILE A 623 39.04 -5.82 1.83
CA ILE A 623 39.56 -4.73 1.00
C ILE A 623 39.38 -3.42 1.76
N GLY A 624 40.51 -2.79 2.10
CA GLY A 624 40.55 -1.59 2.93
C GLY A 624 40.19 -0.31 2.20
N ASN A 625 39.69 0.67 2.95
CA ASN A 625 39.30 2.00 2.46
C ASN A 625 40.38 2.63 1.55
N GLY A 626 39.95 3.15 0.40
CA GLY A 626 40.81 3.82 -0.58
C GLY A 626 41.61 2.87 -1.48
N HIS A 627 41.48 1.55 -1.29
CA HIS A 627 42.07 0.56 -2.18
C HIS A 627 41.08 0.13 -3.27
N THR A 628 41.59 -0.03 -4.48
CA THR A 628 40.91 -0.71 -5.59
C THR A 628 41.68 -1.98 -5.92
N VAL A 629 41.06 -3.13 -5.69
CA VAL A 629 41.58 -4.43 -6.12
C VAL A 629 40.86 -4.83 -7.40
N SER A 630 41.60 -5.08 -8.47
CA SER A 630 41.02 -5.43 -9.77
C SER A 630 41.42 -6.84 -10.22
N LEU A 631 40.49 -7.49 -10.90
CA LEU A 631 40.76 -8.67 -11.70
C LEU A 631 41.22 -8.22 -13.09
N LEU A 632 41.85 -9.13 -13.84
CA LEU A 632 42.15 -8.87 -15.23
C LEU A 632 40.96 -9.30 -16.11
N ARG A 633 40.70 -8.58 -17.21
CA ARG A 633 39.70 -8.95 -18.25
C ARG A 633 40.27 -9.09 -19.66
N TRP A 634 39.58 -9.86 -20.51
CA TRP A 634 39.62 -9.67 -21.96
C TRP A 634 38.44 -8.79 -22.39
N ASP A 635 38.52 -8.24 -23.61
CA ASP A 635 37.48 -7.35 -24.13
C ASP A 635 36.19 -8.13 -24.45
N THR A 636 36.30 -9.33 -25.03
CA THR A 636 35.15 -10.08 -25.59
C THR A 636 35.04 -11.54 -25.14
N SER A 637 35.80 -11.95 -24.12
CA SER A 637 35.73 -13.32 -23.57
C SER A 637 35.86 -13.30 -22.05
N ALA A 638 35.08 -14.15 -21.39
CA ALA A 638 35.05 -14.26 -19.94
C ALA A 638 36.36 -14.85 -19.36
N ASP A 639 36.55 -14.66 -18.06
CA ASP A 639 37.44 -15.45 -17.19
C ASP A 639 38.93 -15.40 -17.54
N ARG A 640 39.46 -14.20 -17.77
CA ARG A 640 40.92 -14.00 -17.86
C ARG A 640 41.62 -14.30 -16.53
N SER A 641 40.98 -14.02 -15.41
CA SER A 641 41.59 -14.04 -14.09
C SER A 641 40.55 -14.35 -13.00
N PRO A 642 39.79 -15.46 -13.09
CA PRO A 642 38.83 -15.83 -12.06
C PRO A 642 39.52 -15.99 -10.69
N GLN A 643 38.90 -15.50 -9.63
CA GLN A 643 39.45 -15.51 -8.26
C GLN A 643 38.45 -16.11 -7.27
N TYR A 644 38.97 -16.53 -6.11
CA TYR A 644 38.19 -17.26 -5.12
C TYR A 644 38.50 -16.77 -3.71
N CYS A 645 37.48 -16.70 -2.85
CA CYS A 645 37.61 -16.55 -1.40
C CYS A 645 36.41 -17.14 -0.67
N ALA A 646 36.59 -17.46 0.61
CA ALA A 646 35.53 -17.98 1.47
C ALA A 646 34.55 -16.87 1.87
N SER A 647 35.10 -15.70 2.17
CA SER A 647 34.30 -14.53 2.50
C SER A 647 34.98 -13.26 2.03
N LEU A 648 34.18 -12.32 1.56
CA LEU A 648 34.63 -11.01 1.09
C LEU A 648 33.98 -9.89 1.89
N GLN A 649 34.80 -8.97 2.38
CA GLN A 649 34.39 -7.68 2.95
C GLN A 649 35.03 -6.54 2.16
N ILE A 650 34.22 -5.56 1.77
CA ILE A 650 34.67 -4.36 1.06
C ILE A 650 34.36 -3.17 1.96
N GLU A 651 35.38 -2.55 2.56
CA GLU A 651 35.18 -1.38 3.43
C GLU A 651 34.65 -0.18 2.64
N THR A 652 33.94 0.74 3.31
CA THR A 652 33.57 2.04 2.72
C THR A 652 34.74 2.73 2.05
N GLY A 653 34.53 3.20 0.82
CA GLY A 653 35.56 3.83 -0.01
C GLY A 653 36.51 2.84 -0.71
N ALA A 654 36.39 1.54 -0.46
CA ALA A 654 37.12 0.49 -1.17
C ALA A 654 36.34 -0.03 -2.38
N VAL A 655 37.06 -0.67 -3.32
CA VAL A 655 36.48 -1.22 -4.54
C VAL A 655 37.06 -2.61 -4.82
N LEU A 656 36.19 -3.61 -5.03
CA LEU A 656 36.52 -4.81 -5.81
C LEU A 656 36.01 -4.64 -7.23
N ASP A 657 36.92 -4.65 -8.19
CA ASP A 657 36.59 -4.69 -9.62
C ASP A 657 36.76 -6.10 -10.16
N ALA A 658 35.65 -6.85 -10.18
CA ALA A 658 35.59 -8.20 -10.72
C ALA A 658 35.77 -8.23 -12.24
N THR A 659 35.61 -7.09 -12.91
CA THR A 659 35.64 -6.97 -14.38
C THR A 659 34.72 -8.03 -15.03
N TYR A 660 35.15 -8.75 -16.07
CA TYR A 660 34.36 -9.79 -16.76
C TYR A 660 34.91 -11.19 -16.43
N ASN A 661 34.65 -11.68 -15.20
CA ASN A 661 35.10 -13.00 -14.70
C ASN A 661 33.97 -13.74 -13.95
N PRO A 662 32.89 -14.14 -14.64
CA PRO A 662 31.76 -14.83 -14.02
C PRO A 662 32.11 -16.17 -13.35
N SER A 663 33.22 -16.83 -13.70
CA SER A 663 33.66 -18.05 -13.01
C SER A 663 34.38 -17.80 -11.67
N SER A 664 34.48 -16.55 -11.21
CA SER A 664 34.98 -16.26 -9.85
C SER A 664 33.93 -16.66 -8.81
N ASP A 665 34.37 -16.98 -7.59
CA ASP A 665 33.46 -17.27 -6.48
C ASP A 665 33.94 -16.57 -5.21
N PHE A 666 33.15 -15.64 -4.69
CA PHE A 666 33.52 -14.86 -3.51
C PHE A 666 32.94 -15.42 -2.21
N GLY A 667 32.31 -16.61 -2.25
CA GLY A 667 31.71 -17.27 -1.11
C GLY A 667 30.65 -16.37 -0.48
N MET A 668 30.77 -16.11 0.82
CA MET A 668 29.91 -15.13 1.51
C MET A 668 30.43 -13.70 1.32
N VAL A 669 29.68 -12.86 0.61
CA VAL A 669 29.95 -11.43 0.50
C VAL A 669 29.17 -10.71 1.59
N ILE A 670 29.87 -10.37 2.67
CA ILE A 670 29.27 -9.85 3.90
C ILE A 670 29.71 -8.43 4.18
N SER A 671 28.90 -7.77 4.98
CA SER A 671 29.12 -6.38 5.34
C SER A 671 30.28 -6.21 6.29
N HIS A 672 30.96 -5.07 6.15
CA HIS A 672 31.99 -4.67 7.09
C HIS A 672 31.39 -3.74 8.17
N PRO A 673 31.77 -3.87 9.46
CA PRO A 673 31.21 -3.02 10.54
C PRO A 673 31.39 -1.51 10.35
N SER A 674 32.38 -1.09 9.55
CA SER A 674 32.61 0.33 9.21
C SER A 674 31.84 0.80 7.97
N GLY A 675 30.93 -0.02 7.44
CA GLY A 675 30.18 0.23 6.21
C GLY A 675 30.78 -0.43 4.98
N ASN A 676 29.97 -0.47 3.92
CA ASN A 676 30.25 -1.18 2.69
C ASN A 676 30.84 -0.27 1.60
N GLY A 677 31.75 -0.83 0.80
CA GLY A 677 32.29 -0.23 -0.40
C GLY A 677 31.60 -0.75 -1.66
N LYS A 678 32.34 -0.73 -2.76
CA LYS A 678 31.79 -1.03 -4.09
C LYS A 678 32.28 -2.36 -4.65
N PHE A 679 31.36 -3.19 -5.08
CA PHE A 679 31.60 -4.32 -5.97
C PHE A 679 31.24 -3.91 -7.40
N ARG A 680 32.16 -4.05 -8.37
CA ARG A 680 31.89 -3.64 -9.75
C ARG A 680 32.16 -4.75 -10.76
N VAL A 681 31.28 -4.86 -11.75
CA VAL A 681 31.30 -5.88 -12.80
C VAL A 681 31.26 -5.22 -14.17
N SER A 682 32.09 -5.72 -15.08
CA SER A 682 32.03 -5.36 -16.50
C SER A 682 31.46 -6.49 -17.33
N VAL A 683 31.01 -6.16 -18.54
CA VAL A 683 30.43 -7.08 -19.50
C VAL A 683 31.36 -7.27 -20.73
N ASN A 684 31.09 -8.31 -21.52
CA ASN A 684 31.61 -8.47 -22.88
C ASN A 684 31.38 -7.21 -23.71
N ASP A 685 32.41 -6.69 -24.40
CA ASP A 685 32.32 -5.41 -25.14
C ASP A 685 31.41 -5.45 -26.38
N ASN A 686 30.97 -6.63 -26.83
CA ASN A 686 30.03 -6.75 -27.94
C ASN A 686 28.64 -6.21 -27.58
N SER A 687 27.96 -5.60 -28.55
CA SER A 687 26.54 -5.24 -28.43
C SER A 687 25.68 -6.49 -28.24
N GLN A 688 24.54 -6.38 -27.55
CA GLN A 688 23.68 -7.53 -27.20
C GLN A 688 24.25 -8.47 -26.13
N SER A 689 25.12 -7.95 -25.25
CA SER A 689 25.71 -8.71 -24.15
C SER A 689 24.96 -8.51 -22.83
N ILE A 690 24.96 -9.54 -22.00
CA ILE A 690 24.31 -9.57 -20.67
C ILE A 690 25.42 -9.48 -19.62
N PHE A 691 25.24 -8.68 -18.57
CA PHE A 691 26.13 -8.72 -17.41
C PHE A 691 26.05 -10.10 -16.75
N GLU A 692 27.19 -10.66 -16.37
CA GLU A 692 27.28 -11.96 -15.72
C GLU A 692 28.01 -11.77 -14.38
N PHE A 693 27.32 -12.06 -13.27
CA PHE A 693 27.92 -11.97 -11.94
C PHE A 693 28.85 -13.16 -11.66
N PRO A 694 29.96 -12.93 -10.93
CA PRO A 694 30.62 -13.97 -10.16
C PRO A 694 29.67 -14.72 -9.23
N ASN A 695 29.99 -15.97 -8.92
CA ASN A 695 29.31 -16.72 -7.87
C ASN A 695 29.59 -16.10 -6.49
N GLY A 696 28.66 -16.35 -5.57
CA GLY A 696 28.75 -15.90 -4.19
C GLY A 696 27.37 -15.52 -3.65
N ASP A 697 27.26 -15.55 -2.34
CA ASP A 697 26.09 -15.08 -1.62
C ASP A 697 26.27 -13.59 -1.28
N PHE A 698 25.54 -12.73 -2.00
CA PHE A 698 25.53 -11.28 -1.82
C PHE A 698 24.37 -10.78 -0.95
N SER A 699 23.54 -11.67 -0.42
CA SER A 699 22.32 -11.27 0.32
C SER A 699 22.63 -10.34 1.49
N ASP A 700 23.67 -10.62 2.29
CA ASP A 700 24.07 -9.76 3.42
C ASP A 700 24.59 -8.40 2.93
N PHE A 701 25.42 -8.39 1.89
CA PHE A 701 25.91 -7.16 1.28
C PHE A 701 24.78 -6.29 0.74
N ASN A 702 23.78 -6.89 0.09
CA ASN A 702 22.61 -6.19 -0.46
C ASN A 702 21.70 -5.64 0.65
N ALA A 703 21.34 -6.47 1.63
CA ALA A 703 20.50 -6.07 2.76
C ALA A 703 21.09 -4.90 3.57
N ASN A 704 22.42 -4.78 3.59
CA ASN A 704 23.16 -3.70 4.25
C ASN A 704 23.67 -2.63 3.27
N LEU A 705 22.96 -2.44 2.15
CA LEU A 705 23.16 -1.33 1.21
C LEU A 705 24.58 -1.26 0.62
N GLY A 706 25.21 -2.41 0.38
CA GLY A 706 26.44 -2.49 -0.42
C GLY A 706 26.20 -2.02 -1.87
N THR A 707 27.20 -1.37 -2.49
CA THR A 707 27.04 -0.85 -3.85
C THR A 707 27.54 -1.83 -4.92
N THR A 708 26.64 -2.21 -5.82
CA THR A 708 26.96 -2.95 -7.04
C THR A 708 27.02 -1.99 -8.23
N GLU A 709 28.18 -1.85 -8.88
CA GLU A 709 28.33 -1.07 -10.12
C GLU A 709 28.40 -1.98 -11.36
N LEU A 710 27.49 -1.77 -12.30
CA LEU A 710 27.51 -2.38 -13.64
C LEU A 710 28.01 -1.34 -14.64
N TYR A 711 29.18 -1.59 -15.22
CA TYR A 711 29.84 -0.63 -16.10
C TYR A 711 30.27 -1.23 -17.44
N THR A 712 30.31 -0.38 -18.46
CA THR A 712 30.70 -0.80 -19.81
C THR A 712 32.08 -0.25 -20.16
N ASN A 713 32.76 -0.86 -21.12
CA ASN A 713 34.09 -0.41 -21.57
C ASN A 713 34.13 -0.04 -23.06
N ASN A 714 33.05 -0.28 -23.79
CA ASN A 714 32.88 0.15 -25.16
C ASN A 714 32.26 1.55 -25.19
N ALA A 715 32.96 2.52 -25.75
CA ALA A 715 32.46 3.89 -25.87
C ALA A 715 31.55 4.11 -27.10
N THR A 716 31.34 3.08 -27.93
CA THR A 716 30.57 3.20 -29.18
C THR A 716 29.10 3.46 -28.89
N ALA A 717 28.61 4.63 -29.33
CA ALA A 717 27.22 5.03 -29.15
C ALA A 717 26.24 4.01 -29.75
N GLY A 718 25.17 3.72 -29.00
CA GLY A 718 24.12 2.77 -29.40
C GLY A 718 24.45 1.30 -29.15
N THR A 719 25.61 0.97 -28.55
CA THR A 719 25.90 -0.39 -28.08
C THR A 719 25.01 -0.71 -26.90
N THR A 720 24.40 -1.91 -26.88
CA THR A 720 23.40 -2.27 -25.88
C THR A 720 23.91 -3.36 -24.94
N TYR A 721 23.58 -3.24 -23.65
CA TYR A 721 23.94 -4.16 -22.57
C TYR A 721 22.75 -4.40 -21.66
N TRP A 722 22.56 -5.62 -21.19
CA TRP A 722 21.42 -6.02 -20.37
C TRP A 722 21.89 -6.38 -18.97
N LEU A 723 21.16 -5.90 -17.96
CA LEU A 723 21.28 -6.42 -16.60
C LEU A 723 21.05 -7.95 -16.60
N PRO A 724 21.61 -8.68 -15.63
CA PRO A 724 21.51 -10.14 -15.59
C PRO A 724 20.07 -10.63 -15.47
N ASP A 725 19.80 -11.80 -16.05
CA ASP A 725 18.53 -12.52 -15.85
C ASP A 725 18.52 -13.17 -14.46
N GLY A 726 17.38 -13.14 -13.76
CA GLY A 726 17.18 -13.79 -12.45
C GLY A 726 17.70 -13.02 -11.24
N VAL A 727 18.29 -11.82 -11.41
CA VAL A 727 18.70 -10.98 -10.27
C VAL A 727 17.57 -10.01 -9.93
N GLU A 728 16.87 -10.30 -8.84
CA GLU A 728 15.67 -9.58 -8.40
C GLU A 728 15.97 -8.42 -7.44
N GLU A 729 17.13 -8.45 -6.78
CA GLU A 729 17.45 -7.49 -5.73
C GLU A 729 18.90 -6.98 -5.79
N TYR A 730 19.06 -5.69 -5.48
CA TYR A 730 20.35 -5.05 -5.23
C TYR A 730 20.28 -4.25 -3.93
N GLY A 731 21.41 -4.09 -3.23
CA GLY A 731 21.54 -3.07 -2.18
C GLY A 731 21.45 -1.66 -2.79
N ASN A 732 22.60 -1.05 -3.04
CA ASN A 732 22.71 0.11 -3.93
C ASN A 732 23.08 -0.36 -5.33
N LEU A 733 22.47 0.21 -6.38
CA LEU A 733 22.81 -0.10 -7.77
C LEU A 733 23.40 1.13 -8.47
N MET A 734 24.55 0.97 -9.11
CA MET A 734 25.18 2.00 -9.93
C MET A 734 25.33 1.51 -11.37
N LEU A 735 24.87 2.29 -12.34
CA LEU A 735 24.97 2.00 -13.77
C LEU A 735 25.90 3.02 -14.41
N SER A 736 27.02 2.55 -14.98
CA SER A 736 28.09 3.44 -15.49
C SER A 736 28.48 3.09 -16.92
N PRO A 737 27.62 3.41 -17.91
CA PRO A 737 27.95 3.22 -19.31
C PRO A 737 29.06 4.19 -19.76
N LEU A 738 30.02 3.66 -20.53
CA LEU A 738 31.06 4.45 -21.19
C LEU A 738 30.53 5.03 -22.52
N GLY A 739 30.82 6.31 -22.78
CA GLY A 739 30.46 6.99 -24.02
C GLY A 739 28.94 7.16 -24.21
N GLY A 740 28.41 6.53 -25.26
CA GLY A 740 26.97 6.50 -25.58
C GLY A 740 26.38 5.09 -25.55
N SER A 741 26.96 4.19 -24.74
CA SER A 741 26.44 2.84 -24.54
C SER A 741 25.15 2.86 -23.72
N ASN A 742 24.28 1.89 -23.98
CA ASN A 742 22.96 1.80 -23.38
C ASN A 742 22.87 0.59 -22.45
N ILE A 743 22.27 0.77 -21.28
CA ILE A 743 22.02 -0.28 -20.30
C ILE A 743 20.51 -0.51 -20.18
N ILE A 744 20.08 -1.76 -20.29
CA ILE A 744 18.69 -2.18 -20.30
C ILE A 744 18.42 -3.04 -19.05
N PHE A 745 17.36 -2.73 -18.31
CA PHE A 745 16.90 -3.49 -17.14
C PHE A 745 16.48 -4.92 -17.51
N PRO A 746 16.49 -5.89 -16.56
CA PRO A 746 16.18 -7.28 -16.86
C PRO A 746 14.69 -7.45 -17.22
N ASN A 747 14.30 -8.66 -17.64
CA ASN A 747 12.95 -8.93 -18.13
C ASN A 747 11.98 -9.35 -17.01
N GLN A 748 12.14 -8.76 -15.82
CA GLN A 748 11.42 -9.05 -14.58
C GLN A 748 11.42 -7.81 -13.68
N ASP A 749 10.63 -7.86 -12.60
CA ASP A 749 10.65 -6.83 -11.56
C ASP A 749 12.01 -6.83 -10.84
N VAL A 750 12.46 -5.65 -10.42
CA VAL A 750 13.71 -5.48 -9.67
C VAL A 750 13.46 -4.53 -8.50
N THR A 751 13.96 -4.92 -7.33
CA THR A 751 13.99 -4.07 -6.13
C THR A 751 15.41 -3.63 -5.83
N ILE A 752 15.61 -2.34 -5.65
CA ILE A 752 16.87 -1.74 -5.20
C ILE A 752 16.61 -1.23 -3.79
N LEU A 753 17.21 -1.87 -2.79
CA LEU A 753 16.96 -1.62 -1.37
C LEU A 753 17.49 -0.25 -0.90
N GLY A 754 18.44 0.32 -1.63
CA GLY A 754 18.94 1.67 -1.45
C GLY A 754 18.74 2.51 -2.70
N ASP A 755 19.80 3.22 -3.10
CA ASP A 755 19.78 4.18 -4.19
C ASP A 755 20.11 3.52 -5.54
N LEU A 756 19.45 4.01 -6.59
CA LEU A 756 19.87 3.83 -7.97
C LEU A 756 20.68 5.04 -8.43
N THR A 757 21.94 4.85 -8.80
CA THR A 757 22.76 5.88 -9.42
C THR A 757 23.02 5.56 -10.89
N ALA A 758 22.62 6.44 -11.78
CA ALA A 758 22.90 6.34 -13.20
C ALA A 758 23.95 7.41 -13.60
N ASP A 759 25.17 6.96 -13.86
CA ASP A 759 26.37 7.76 -14.03
C ASP A 759 26.95 7.62 -15.45
N GLY A 760 26.19 8.10 -16.42
CA GLY A 760 26.52 8.05 -17.83
C GLY A 760 27.32 9.27 -18.25
N GLN A 761 28.35 9.07 -19.08
CA GLN A 761 29.27 10.16 -19.44
C GLN A 761 28.64 11.27 -20.29
N SER A 762 27.49 10.98 -20.93
CA SER A 762 26.72 11.95 -21.69
C SER A 762 25.26 11.52 -21.78
N SER A 763 24.37 12.44 -22.12
CA SER A 763 22.95 12.20 -22.43
C SER A 763 22.71 11.21 -23.60
N GLU A 764 23.75 10.74 -24.29
CA GLU A 764 23.66 9.67 -25.30
C GLU A 764 23.69 8.27 -24.68
N SER A 765 24.08 8.15 -23.41
CA SER A 765 23.99 6.88 -22.66
C SER A 765 22.57 6.69 -22.16
N TRP A 766 21.85 5.70 -22.71
CA TRP A 766 20.46 5.45 -22.33
C TRP A 766 20.36 4.37 -21.25
N TYR A 767 19.51 4.62 -20.27
CA TYR A 767 18.97 3.61 -19.37
C TYR A 767 17.56 3.29 -19.84
N CYS A 768 17.27 2.04 -20.15
CA CYS A 768 15.96 1.69 -20.68
C CYS A 768 15.32 0.57 -19.86
N PRO A 769 14.07 0.72 -19.39
CA PRO A 769 13.36 -0.41 -18.81
C PRO A 769 13.21 -1.56 -19.81
N THR A 770 12.97 -1.26 -21.09
CA THR A 770 13.02 -2.28 -22.16
C THR A 770 13.59 -1.72 -23.45
N TRP A 771 13.77 -2.59 -24.45
CA TRP A 771 14.27 -2.22 -25.77
C TRP A 771 13.25 -2.53 -26.88
N ASN A 772 13.44 -2.00 -28.08
CA ASN A 772 12.54 -2.26 -29.22
C ASN A 772 12.65 -3.67 -29.83
N SER A 773 13.44 -4.55 -29.25
CA SER A 773 13.53 -5.97 -29.60
C SER A 773 13.23 -6.87 -28.40
N ASN A 774 13.09 -8.17 -28.65
CA ASN A 774 13.14 -9.16 -27.58
C ASN A 774 14.54 -9.20 -26.93
N TYR A 775 14.60 -9.73 -25.71
CA TYR A 775 15.84 -9.88 -24.95
C TYR A 775 16.81 -10.86 -25.65
N PRO A 776 18.14 -10.67 -25.46
CA PRO A 776 19.18 -11.47 -26.11
C PRO A 776 19.15 -12.95 -25.69
N ASN A 777 19.96 -13.78 -26.35
CA ASN A 777 20.17 -15.16 -25.92
C ASN A 777 20.88 -15.16 -24.56
N GLY A 778 20.40 -15.98 -23.62
CA GLY A 778 20.87 -16.04 -22.24
C GLY A 778 19.74 -15.82 -21.23
N PHE A 779 18.68 -15.10 -21.62
CA PHE A 779 17.45 -15.00 -20.83
C PHE A 779 16.59 -16.26 -20.96
N ALA A 780 16.05 -16.73 -19.85
CA ALA A 780 15.08 -17.84 -19.78
C ALA A 780 13.80 -17.49 -20.53
N ASN A 781 13.27 -16.26 -20.33
CA ASN A 781 12.20 -15.70 -21.14
C ASN A 781 12.66 -14.45 -21.88
N ARG A 782 12.59 -14.50 -23.19
CA ARG A 782 13.08 -13.43 -24.06
C ARG A 782 12.00 -12.46 -24.53
N THR A 783 10.74 -12.83 -24.36
CA THR A 783 9.60 -11.99 -24.77
C THR A 783 9.44 -10.90 -23.74
N ARG A 784 9.41 -9.63 -24.18
CA ARG A 784 9.23 -8.48 -23.29
C ARG A 784 8.00 -8.66 -22.41
N GLN A 785 8.16 -8.42 -21.11
CA GLN A 785 7.08 -8.49 -20.13
C GLN A 785 6.80 -7.12 -19.52
N ALA A 786 5.60 -6.98 -18.94
CA ALA A 786 5.32 -5.89 -18.03
C ALA A 786 6.19 -6.02 -16.78
N LYS A 787 6.70 -4.91 -16.26
CA LYS A 787 7.51 -4.91 -15.04
C LYS A 787 7.54 -3.57 -14.33
N THR A 788 7.93 -3.61 -13.05
CA THR A 788 8.17 -2.48 -12.17
C THR A 788 9.61 -2.51 -11.66
N ILE A 789 10.30 -1.38 -11.74
CA ILE A 789 11.59 -1.17 -11.06
C ILE A 789 11.32 -0.35 -9.80
N THR A 790 11.52 -0.98 -8.64
CA THR A 790 11.30 -0.38 -7.33
C THR A 790 12.62 0.07 -6.72
N ILE A 791 12.70 1.32 -6.29
CA ILE A 791 13.87 1.93 -5.66
C ILE A 791 13.43 2.43 -4.30
N LYS A 792 13.95 1.82 -3.23
CA LYS A 792 13.60 2.16 -1.84
C LYS A 792 14.29 3.44 -1.36
N GLY A 793 15.45 3.76 -1.91
CA GLY A 793 16.14 5.03 -1.71
C GLY A 793 15.88 6.03 -2.85
N ASP A 794 16.90 6.78 -3.20
CA ASP A 794 16.84 7.83 -4.22
C ASP A 794 17.19 7.29 -5.61
N PHE A 795 16.57 7.85 -6.65
CA PHE A 795 17.02 7.69 -8.03
C PHE A 795 17.85 8.92 -8.45
N ASN A 796 19.17 8.74 -8.48
CA ASN A 796 20.15 9.74 -8.87
C ASN A 796 20.57 9.58 -10.34
N LEU A 797 19.93 10.34 -11.24
CA LEU A 797 20.33 10.44 -12.64
C LEU A 797 21.43 11.49 -12.81
N VAL A 798 22.66 11.09 -12.48
CA VAL A 798 23.86 11.95 -12.49
C VAL A 798 24.35 12.24 -13.91
N GLY A 799 24.11 11.32 -14.85
CA GLY A 799 24.38 11.50 -16.27
C GLY A 799 23.78 10.40 -17.14
N GLY A 800 23.55 10.69 -18.42
CA GLY A 800 22.75 9.83 -19.31
C GLY A 800 21.26 10.17 -19.28
N ALA A 801 20.44 9.34 -19.91
CA ALA A 801 19.00 9.57 -19.97
C ALA A 801 18.19 8.30 -19.69
N LEU A 802 17.14 8.40 -18.88
CA LEU A 802 16.12 7.36 -18.78
C LEU A 802 15.22 7.47 -20.01
N ILE A 803 15.23 6.41 -20.83
CA ILE A 803 14.52 6.38 -22.11
C ILE A 803 13.53 5.23 -22.15
N TYR A 804 12.26 5.55 -22.33
CA TYR A 804 11.23 4.56 -22.66
C TYR A 804 11.24 4.26 -24.16
N TYR A 805 11.47 3.00 -24.53
CA TYR A 805 11.63 2.59 -25.92
C TYR A 805 11.07 1.19 -26.19
N GLY A 806 10.01 1.12 -27.02
CA GLY A 806 9.55 -0.14 -27.60
C GLY A 806 8.71 -1.04 -26.68
N ASN A 807 8.22 -0.56 -25.54
CA ASN A 807 7.28 -1.30 -24.69
C ASN A 807 5.85 -1.38 -25.26
N ASN A 808 5.48 -0.54 -26.22
CA ASN A 808 4.12 -0.45 -26.76
C ASN A 808 3.11 -0.24 -25.62
N SER A 809 2.19 -1.19 -25.42
CA SER A 809 1.21 -1.19 -24.32
C SER A 809 1.64 -2.00 -23.10
N LEU A 810 2.87 -2.52 -23.05
CA LEU A 810 3.39 -3.22 -21.87
C LEU A 810 3.77 -2.19 -20.82
N ALA A 811 3.26 -2.37 -19.60
CA ALA A 811 3.59 -1.52 -18.46
C ALA A 811 5.09 -1.59 -18.15
N GLN A 812 5.77 -0.45 -18.07
CA GLN A 812 7.16 -0.34 -17.62
C GLN A 812 7.20 0.78 -16.58
N ASP A 813 7.11 0.42 -15.31
CA ASP A 813 6.89 1.40 -14.25
C ASP A 813 8.14 1.56 -13.38
N PHE A 814 8.30 2.76 -12.82
CA PHE A 814 9.25 3.02 -11.75
C PHE A 814 8.51 3.44 -10.49
N VAL A 815 8.88 2.86 -9.36
CA VAL A 815 8.42 3.29 -8.03
C VAL A 815 9.66 3.70 -7.23
N ILE A 816 9.74 4.98 -6.87
CA ILE A 816 10.86 5.57 -6.15
C ILE A 816 10.33 6.02 -4.80
N GLU A 817 10.75 5.41 -3.69
CA GLU A 817 10.29 5.79 -2.34
C GLU A 817 11.02 7.03 -1.82
N GLY A 818 12.27 7.27 -2.24
CA GLY A 818 13.01 8.50 -2.00
C GLY A 818 12.81 9.57 -3.07
N ASP A 819 13.87 10.34 -3.32
CA ASP A 819 13.89 11.45 -4.26
C ASP A 819 14.24 10.99 -5.69
N LEU A 820 13.64 11.65 -6.69
CA LEU A 820 14.10 11.59 -8.08
C LEU A 820 14.97 12.81 -8.39
N VAL A 821 16.27 12.62 -8.51
CA VAL A 821 17.25 13.69 -8.75
C VAL A 821 17.81 13.60 -10.17
N VAL A 822 17.62 14.65 -10.96
CA VAL A 822 18.07 14.72 -12.36
C VAL A 822 19.14 15.82 -12.50
N ALA A 823 20.34 15.45 -12.91
CA ALA A 823 21.48 16.37 -13.04
C ALA A 823 21.42 17.26 -14.32
N GLU A 824 22.33 18.24 -14.42
CA GLU A 824 22.38 19.24 -15.51
C GLU A 824 22.23 18.64 -16.91
N ASP A 825 22.97 17.57 -17.18
CA ASP A 825 23.11 16.95 -18.49
C ASP A 825 22.41 15.59 -18.61
N ALA A 826 21.51 15.32 -17.68
CA ALA A 826 20.68 14.14 -17.70
C ALA A 826 19.28 14.42 -18.27
N GLY A 827 18.51 13.36 -18.57
CA GLY A 827 17.16 13.52 -19.09
C GLY A 827 16.25 12.32 -18.90
N ILE A 828 14.96 12.57 -19.03
CA ILE A 828 13.90 11.55 -19.02
C ILE A 828 13.00 11.85 -20.21
N THR A 829 12.67 10.84 -21.02
CA THR A 829 11.72 11.01 -22.13
C THR A 829 11.20 9.68 -22.64
N VAL A 830 10.06 9.73 -23.31
CA VAL A 830 9.66 8.70 -24.28
C VAL A 830 10.38 8.93 -25.60
N TYR A 831 11.00 7.88 -26.17
CA TYR A 831 11.62 7.98 -27.49
C TYR A 831 10.66 7.56 -28.60
N SER A 832 10.13 6.33 -28.55
CA SER A 832 9.11 5.87 -29.48
C SER A 832 8.49 4.52 -29.07
N ASN A 833 7.25 4.30 -29.50
CA ASN A 833 6.51 3.05 -29.30
C ASN A 833 6.46 2.65 -27.80
N ALA A 834 6.08 3.58 -26.93
CA ALA A 834 6.05 3.43 -25.48
C ALA A 834 4.86 4.23 -24.94
N ASN A 835 3.77 3.54 -24.58
CA ASN A 835 2.48 4.16 -24.32
C ASN A 835 1.85 3.67 -23.01
N ASN A 836 2.61 2.97 -22.17
CA ASN A 836 2.13 2.42 -20.90
C ASN A 836 3.32 2.34 -19.95
N GLN A 837 3.59 3.46 -19.28
CA GLN A 837 4.66 3.62 -18.30
C GLN A 837 4.24 4.67 -17.29
N SER A 838 4.81 4.63 -16.10
CA SER A 838 4.57 5.63 -15.06
C SER A 838 5.78 5.76 -14.13
N ILE A 839 5.84 6.87 -13.40
CA ILE A 839 6.80 7.07 -12.32
C ILE A 839 6.04 7.49 -11.05
N ALA A 840 6.18 6.70 -9.99
CA ALA A 840 5.73 7.07 -8.65
C ALA A 840 6.92 7.55 -7.81
N ILE A 841 6.75 8.65 -7.06
CA ILE A 841 7.80 9.31 -6.27
C ILE A 841 7.30 9.54 -4.83
N GLY A 842 8.02 9.02 -3.85
CA GLY A 842 7.72 9.18 -2.42
C GLY A 842 8.26 10.51 -1.87
N GLY A 843 9.46 10.89 -2.31
CA GLY A 843 10.14 12.14 -1.95
C GLY A 843 9.98 13.28 -2.97
N ASP A 844 11.05 14.05 -3.15
CA ASP A 844 11.13 15.21 -4.03
C ASP A 844 11.47 14.82 -5.48
N LEU A 845 10.94 15.56 -6.45
CA LEU A 845 11.48 15.64 -7.80
C LEU A 845 12.43 16.85 -7.88
N ILE A 846 13.74 16.59 -7.94
CA ILE A 846 14.78 17.62 -8.04
C ILE A 846 15.32 17.66 -9.48
N ASN A 847 14.76 18.54 -10.30
CA ASN A 847 15.14 18.68 -11.70
C ASN A 847 16.18 19.81 -11.89
N ASN A 848 17.44 19.43 -12.05
CA ASN A 848 18.53 20.34 -12.43
C ASN A 848 18.83 20.32 -13.93
N SER A 849 18.06 19.58 -14.74
CA SER A 849 18.37 19.35 -16.16
C SER A 849 18.03 20.54 -17.03
N ARG A 850 18.93 20.88 -17.96
CA ARG A 850 18.69 21.94 -18.95
C ARG A 850 17.79 21.47 -20.09
N SER A 851 17.22 22.43 -20.84
CA SER A 851 16.45 22.14 -22.06
C SER A 851 17.18 21.21 -23.04
N SER A 852 16.41 20.38 -23.76
CA SER A 852 16.92 19.38 -24.69
C SER A 852 18.01 19.90 -25.64
N GLY A 853 19.09 19.13 -25.75
CA GLY A 853 20.19 19.43 -26.66
C GLY A 853 19.84 18.99 -28.08
N GLY A 854 20.10 19.83 -29.09
CA GLY A 854 19.81 19.52 -30.51
C GLY A 854 20.70 18.46 -31.17
N GLY A 855 21.37 17.59 -30.38
CA GLY A 855 22.19 16.49 -30.89
C GLY A 855 21.35 15.23 -31.15
N ALA A 856 21.66 14.47 -32.20
CA ALA A 856 20.98 13.20 -32.44
C ALA A 856 21.22 12.25 -31.25
N ASN A 857 20.15 11.71 -30.67
CA ASN A 857 20.19 10.79 -29.51
C ASN A 857 20.71 11.38 -28.18
N ALA A 858 20.83 12.71 -28.07
CA ALA A 858 21.22 13.39 -26.84
C ALA A 858 20.00 13.97 -26.12
N TYR A 859 19.42 13.19 -25.19
CA TYR A 859 18.20 13.58 -24.48
C TYR A 859 18.52 14.22 -23.13
N ARG A 860 18.13 15.49 -22.99
CA ARG A 860 18.28 16.28 -21.76
C ARG A 860 16.95 16.94 -21.44
N GLY A 861 16.68 17.18 -20.18
CA GLY A 861 15.39 17.69 -19.73
C GLY A 861 14.52 16.58 -19.15
N CYS A 862 13.58 16.96 -18.29
CA CYS A 862 12.56 16.05 -17.80
C CYS A 862 11.32 16.19 -18.68
N ASP A 863 11.18 15.32 -19.67
CA ASP A 863 9.97 15.23 -20.49
C ASP A 863 9.11 14.07 -20.02
N PHE A 864 8.03 14.38 -19.31
CA PHE A 864 7.05 13.41 -18.83
C PHE A 864 5.82 13.32 -19.72
N GLU A 865 5.94 13.66 -21.02
CA GLU A 865 4.93 13.30 -22.02
C GLU A 865 4.79 11.76 -22.07
N ASP A 866 3.55 11.26 -22.00
CA ASP A 866 3.20 9.85 -21.87
C ASP A 866 3.79 9.17 -20.60
N ILE A 867 4.23 9.93 -19.59
CA ILE A 867 4.76 9.39 -18.32
C ILE A 867 4.00 10.03 -17.14
N PRO A 868 2.81 9.53 -16.78
CA PRO A 868 2.09 9.96 -15.59
C PRO A 868 2.95 9.90 -14.31
N LEU A 869 2.92 10.97 -13.53
CA LEU A 869 3.59 11.08 -12.25
C LEU A 869 2.61 10.87 -11.09
N THR A 870 3.00 10.08 -10.10
CA THR A 870 2.26 9.94 -8.83
C THR A 870 3.16 10.27 -7.64
N PHE A 871 2.76 11.24 -6.81
CA PHE A 871 3.48 11.55 -5.57
C PHE A 871 2.78 10.87 -4.39
N PHE A 872 3.49 10.00 -3.66
CA PHE A 872 2.93 9.18 -2.59
C PHE A 872 3.71 9.28 -1.26
N GLY A 873 3.22 8.65 -0.19
CA GLY A 873 3.88 8.65 1.13
C GLY A 873 3.52 9.83 2.03
N ASP A 874 3.92 9.76 3.30
CA ASP A 874 3.33 10.55 4.39
C ASP A 874 4.14 11.79 4.81
N THR A 875 5.17 12.13 4.03
CA THR A 875 6.02 13.32 4.23
C THR A 875 5.67 14.41 3.24
N ASN A 876 6.07 15.66 3.49
CA ASN A 876 5.96 16.70 2.46
C ASN A 876 6.98 16.43 1.34
N ALA A 877 6.60 16.76 0.10
CA ALA A 877 7.43 16.61 -1.08
C ALA A 877 7.43 17.90 -1.94
N LYS A 878 8.39 18.01 -2.85
CA LYS A 878 8.55 19.15 -3.75
C LYS A 878 8.82 18.71 -5.19
N ILE A 879 8.39 19.55 -6.13
CA ILE A 879 8.94 19.59 -7.48
C ILE A 879 9.80 20.85 -7.54
N THR A 880 11.12 20.68 -7.59
CA THR A 880 12.08 21.78 -7.38
C THR A 880 13.37 21.57 -8.17
N GLN A 881 14.36 22.40 -7.89
CA GLN A 881 15.71 22.39 -8.46
C GLN A 881 16.71 22.86 -7.39
N SER A 882 17.98 22.49 -7.54
CA SER A 882 19.02 22.88 -6.58
C SER A 882 19.30 24.38 -6.61
N ASP A 883 19.74 24.92 -5.48
CA ASP A 883 20.17 26.32 -5.39
C ASP A 883 21.34 26.62 -6.35
N GLY A 884 21.28 27.79 -6.99
CA GLY A 884 22.38 28.29 -7.83
C GLY A 884 22.42 27.77 -9.27
N VAL A 885 21.41 27.04 -9.74
CA VAL A 885 21.25 26.67 -11.16
C VAL A 885 21.21 27.93 -12.03
N SER A 886 22.20 28.08 -12.93
CA SER A 886 22.43 29.32 -13.71
C SER A 886 21.84 29.31 -15.13
N TYR A 887 21.13 28.24 -15.48
CA TYR A 887 20.56 28.00 -16.81
C TYR A 887 19.06 27.63 -16.69
N THR A 888 18.36 27.63 -17.82
CA THR A 888 16.93 27.32 -17.84
C THR A 888 16.71 25.82 -17.74
N THR A 889 16.06 25.38 -16.66
CA THR A 889 15.58 24.01 -16.51
C THR A 889 14.36 23.75 -17.40
N TYR A 890 14.16 22.49 -17.79
CA TYR A 890 13.02 22.08 -18.62
C TYR A 890 12.26 20.92 -17.96
N THR A 891 10.97 21.12 -17.75
CA THR A 891 10.03 20.07 -17.29
C THR A 891 8.78 20.10 -18.17
N ASN A 892 8.42 18.97 -18.76
CA ASN A 892 7.13 18.79 -19.40
C ASN A 892 6.29 17.81 -18.58
N VAL A 893 5.01 18.10 -18.37
CA VAL A 893 4.13 17.29 -17.53
C VAL A 893 2.88 16.90 -18.31
N GLU A 894 2.64 15.61 -18.47
CA GLU A 894 1.34 15.12 -18.90
C GLU A 894 0.32 15.16 -17.76
N SER A 895 0.61 14.44 -16.66
CA SER A 895 -0.26 14.37 -15.50
C SER A 895 0.52 14.14 -14.19
N ILE A 896 -0.03 14.70 -13.10
CA ILE A 896 0.43 14.57 -11.72
C ILE A 896 -0.75 14.13 -10.87
N THR A 897 -0.59 13.02 -10.15
CA THR A 897 -1.50 12.59 -9.08
C THR A 897 -0.85 12.86 -7.74
N VAL A 898 -1.52 13.62 -6.86
CA VAL A 898 -1.08 13.86 -5.48
C VAL A 898 -1.82 12.90 -4.56
N ASN A 899 -1.10 11.95 -3.98
CA ASN A 899 -1.59 10.98 -3.01
C ASN A 899 -0.68 10.98 -1.76
N LYS A 900 -0.51 12.17 -1.18
CA LYS A 900 0.44 12.40 -0.08
C LYS A 900 -0.28 12.29 1.26
N GLY A 901 0.17 11.39 2.12
CA GLY A 901 -0.46 11.11 3.40
C GLY A 901 -1.88 10.57 3.28
N SER A 902 -2.58 10.61 4.40
CA SER A 902 -3.98 10.18 4.56
C SER A 902 -4.93 11.34 4.88
N SER A 903 -4.45 12.59 4.78
CA SER A 903 -5.22 13.82 5.02
C SER A 903 -4.68 14.99 4.17
N GLN A 904 -5.25 16.18 4.31
CA GLN A 904 -4.77 17.40 3.62
C GLN A 904 -3.50 18.02 4.26
N ALA A 905 -2.98 17.47 5.36
CA ALA A 905 -1.85 18.07 6.10
C ALA A 905 -0.51 17.97 5.36
N THR A 906 -0.31 16.86 4.64
CA THR A 906 0.87 16.56 3.82
C THR A 906 0.75 17.24 2.47
N SER A 907 1.83 17.84 1.98
CA SER A 907 1.81 18.66 0.78
C SER A 907 2.81 18.24 -0.29
N LEU A 908 2.45 18.44 -1.56
CA LEU A 908 3.36 18.53 -2.69
C LEU A 908 3.50 20.00 -3.10
N THR A 909 4.71 20.57 -3.02
CA THR A 909 4.99 21.96 -3.43
C THR A 909 5.71 22.02 -4.76
N MET A 910 5.08 22.59 -5.78
CA MET A 910 5.76 22.91 -7.04
C MET A 910 6.46 24.26 -6.91
N ASP A 911 7.77 24.23 -6.67
CA ASP A 911 8.67 25.37 -6.51
C ASP A 911 9.93 25.14 -7.35
N ILE A 912 9.71 25.10 -8.66
CA ILE A 912 10.74 24.96 -9.68
C ILE A 912 10.71 26.22 -10.55
N ALA A 913 11.87 26.69 -11.01
CA ALA A 913 11.97 27.77 -11.99
C ALA A 913 11.97 27.20 -13.41
N GLY A 914 12.45 27.99 -14.39
CA GLY A 914 12.59 27.53 -15.77
C GLY A 914 11.27 27.24 -16.50
N THR A 915 11.38 26.51 -17.61
CA THR A 915 10.25 26.17 -18.46
C THR A 915 9.50 24.98 -17.86
N VAL A 916 8.22 25.18 -17.57
CA VAL A 916 7.27 24.09 -17.27
C VAL A 916 6.13 24.16 -18.27
N SER A 917 5.89 23.06 -18.98
CA SER A 917 4.77 22.87 -19.90
C SER A 917 3.82 21.78 -19.40
N TYR A 918 2.56 21.87 -19.82
CA TYR A 918 1.50 20.94 -19.48
C TYR A 918 0.82 20.48 -20.78
N GLU A 919 0.82 19.18 -21.05
CA GLU A 919 0.26 18.62 -22.30
C GLU A 919 -1.28 18.53 -22.28
N SER A 920 -1.86 18.56 -21.08
CA SER A 920 -3.30 18.44 -20.87
C SER A 920 -3.83 19.55 -19.95
N THR A 921 -5.10 19.92 -20.15
CA THR A 921 -5.81 20.76 -19.17
C THR A 921 -6.24 20.00 -17.91
N GLU A 922 -6.07 18.68 -17.92
CA GLU A 922 -6.39 17.74 -16.82
C GLU A 922 -5.10 17.17 -16.19
N TRP A 923 -4.02 17.97 -16.17
CA TRP A 923 -2.70 17.55 -15.70
C TRP A 923 -2.58 17.30 -14.18
N LEU A 924 -3.59 17.63 -13.37
CA LEU A 924 -3.51 17.50 -11.90
C LEU A 924 -4.72 16.77 -11.32
N SER A 925 -4.46 15.67 -10.61
CA SER A 925 -5.42 14.89 -9.82
C SER A 925 -5.04 14.91 -8.33
N LEU A 926 -6.00 15.06 -7.43
CA LEU A 926 -5.80 15.06 -5.98
C LEU A 926 -6.55 13.89 -5.36
N VAL A 927 -5.82 12.97 -4.73
CA VAL A 927 -6.34 11.82 -4.00
C VAL A 927 -6.25 12.09 -2.50
N ASN A 928 -5.04 12.35 -2.00
CA ASN A 928 -4.75 12.75 -0.61
C ASN A 928 -3.68 13.85 -0.59
N GLY A 929 -3.65 14.66 0.47
CA GLY A 929 -2.70 15.77 0.62
C GLY A 929 -3.17 17.09 0.02
N THR A 930 -2.25 18.06 0.00
CA THR A 930 -2.43 19.40 -0.54
C THR A 930 -1.41 19.68 -1.64
N PHE A 931 -1.85 20.19 -2.80
CA PHE A 931 -0.94 20.69 -3.83
C PHE A 931 -0.72 22.20 -3.67
N ILE A 932 0.54 22.64 -3.62
CA ILE A 932 0.95 24.04 -3.50
C ILE A 932 1.66 24.45 -4.78
N TYR A 933 1.06 25.38 -5.53
CA TYR A 933 1.67 25.95 -6.73
C TYR A 933 2.45 27.22 -6.39
N ASN A 934 3.76 27.10 -6.19
CA ASN A 934 4.65 28.20 -5.80
C ASN A 934 5.49 28.70 -6.99
N ARG A 935 4.82 29.10 -8.07
CA ARG A 935 5.46 29.66 -9.27
C ARG A 935 4.82 30.99 -9.66
N ASP A 936 5.65 31.92 -10.15
CA ASP A 936 5.21 33.19 -10.76
C ASP A 936 4.96 32.97 -12.27
N ALA A 937 3.98 32.12 -12.58
CA ALA A 937 3.57 31.78 -13.94
C ALA A 937 2.08 31.44 -14.01
N ASP A 938 1.43 31.76 -15.13
CA ASP A 938 0.05 31.38 -15.36
C ASP A 938 -0.07 29.86 -15.57
N VAL A 939 -0.96 29.22 -14.83
CA VAL A 939 -1.34 27.81 -15.05
C VAL A 939 -2.80 27.73 -15.44
N THR A 940 -3.08 27.06 -16.55
CA THR A 940 -4.46 26.78 -16.95
C THR A 940 -4.91 25.52 -16.23
N VAL A 941 -5.76 25.71 -15.22
CA VAL A 941 -6.50 24.63 -14.57
C VAL A 941 -7.91 24.61 -15.14
N ASN A 942 -8.36 23.45 -15.65
CA ASN A 942 -9.75 23.29 -16.07
C ASN A 942 -10.63 23.02 -14.83
N THR A 943 -11.78 23.69 -14.77
CA THR A 943 -12.82 23.52 -13.72
C THR A 943 -13.51 22.14 -13.70
N ASN A 944 -12.96 21.17 -14.43
CA ASN A 944 -13.42 19.78 -14.43
C ASN A 944 -12.84 18.99 -13.25
N ASN A 945 -11.75 19.46 -12.64
CA ASN A 945 -11.17 18.90 -11.43
C ASN A 945 -11.54 19.77 -10.22
N SER A 946 -11.92 19.12 -9.13
CA SER A 946 -12.24 19.76 -7.85
C SER A 946 -10.96 20.36 -7.26
N PHE A 947 -10.84 21.68 -7.22
CA PHE A 947 -9.74 22.36 -6.52
C PHE A 947 -10.30 23.27 -5.44
N THR A 948 -9.79 23.11 -4.22
CA THR A 948 -10.03 24.07 -3.14
C THR A 948 -8.96 25.16 -3.24
N ILE A 949 -9.29 26.28 -3.89
CA ILE A 949 -8.46 27.48 -3.80
C ILE A 949 -8.72 28.10 -2.43
N TRP A 950 -7.76 27.99 -1.52
CA TRP A 950 -7.79 28.79 -0.30
C TRP A 950 -7.62 30.25 -0.69
N ASN A 951 -8.55 31.06 -0.19
CA ASN A 951 -8.66 32.49 -0.47
C ASN A 951 -7.37 33.20 -0.01
N CYS A 952 -6.39 33.35 -0.90
CA CYS A 952 -5.32 34.32 -0.70
C CYS A 952 -5.95 35.70 -0.80
N GLY A 953 -5.86 36.47 0.28
CA GLY A 953 -6.44 37.80 0.35
C GLY A 953 -5.89 38.70 -0.74
N PHE A 954 -6.66 38.87 -1.82
CA PHE A 954 -6.48 40.00 -2.71
C PHE A 954 -6.89 41.26 -1.95
N ASN A 955 -5.90 42.04 -1.50
CA ASN A 955 -6.15 43.44 -1.25
C ASN A 955 -6.44 44.09 -2.60
N HIS A 956 -7.64 44.62 -2.74
CA HIS A 956 -8.05 45.49 -3.85
C HIS A 956 -7.12 46.69 -4.02
#